data_AF-A0AAN1FKM0-F1
#
_entry.id   AF-A0AAN1FKM0-F1
#
_cell.length_a   1.000
_cell.length_b   1.000
_cell.length_c   1.000
_cell.angle_alpha   90.00
_cell.angle_beta   90.00
_cell.angle_gamma   90.00
#
_symmetry.space_group_name_H-M   'P 1'
#
loop_
_entity.id
_entity.type
_entity.pdbx_description
1 polymer ?
#
loop_
_entity_poly.entity_id
_entity_poly.type
_entity_poly.pdbx_seq_one_letter_code
_entity_poly.pdbx_strand_id
1 'polypeptide(L)'
;MNEAGLGSRMPRVDGRAKVEGTAVYGDDVHISGSLHGVCRYTDIPAGRILSLDTSDAMKVPGVERIITYDDIPGDPKVGVIIRDFYPICQEWVRFSGDVIALVIADSYETACEASEKIRVEYEPFQPVTDPESALESDARLIHPDKDSNVVNTHHTVKGDADKAIAKADVVIEHTYQTHYQEHGYIEPESITTYLDPNNNELTIVGSIQNPHRVRSFVAGFLGIPQATINVKRSVLGGSFGGKDDTIDHLACRAALSTYLTKRAVKFSYNREQSLIESTKRHPYTMRYKVGVSREGKIEGIKINIIADAGAYATCTPFVTWRSSVQAAGPYDIDHVRVDVTGVYTNNSVSGAMRGFGSPQIIFAHESLMDEIALTCDIDPITVRERNVLKQGSLSMTGQCFDQHTVSASEVLKTAAEKSQFYERMAEMNAKNNVNSPIKYGIGLALSYRGCSLGAEGADNSTALLSLNADSSLNISTGVCENGQGLQTTMAMIAGEVLGVPLDMVRFSESPTSLIADGGPTVASRATMTGGNAVKLGAETIRARLFDTIKSDLKVTRIEDTTWRNGQIKSNLQSDIQVPLQEAISRCRQQGINLAAYGWFDPPPIHWDEEKGTGSPYFTWVYGCQVAEVKVDTSTGKVDVLGVTAVHDVGKVINPVGFEGQVAGGIAQGIGFGILEDYNIEQSEVKSDNFDTYLMPTIKDIPNLNIHAIENPDPAGPYGAKSIGEPAAELAAAAIVNAVAFATKKRHRTLPLTLEQVYLGYNLKKPVRQSELLCSGDNHHQVNRLCDLNVTRPETLGEALSLMQQGSMTILAGGTDVLVQHRLQETAAPLLDITGLKELKAITHEGNSIVIGGGACTTDVVEHEEVRHHFPLLATACKTIGSTQIRNRATLGGNIANAAPCADSIPPLIAYKAEIELASEKQVRRLPIAELLKGGYRTDIQPDELLTKIILTIPDKPFELTEYVQLGRRNALNITRLSLSCLMNVEQGIVKECRLVDGALFSYPRRLYQVEEVLCETTLDEQVIGRAISVLSDIIETEIGGRWSAAYKQPVYLNMFRELMSEIQTKLSDGQSLA
;
A
#
# COMPACT_ATOMS: atom_id res chain seq x y z
N MET A 1 13.19 -33.06 6.32
CA MET A 1 12.19 -32.38 7.18
C MET A 1 12.96 -31.71 8.30
N ASN A 2 13.05 -30.38 8.29
CA ASN A 2 13.78 -29.64 9.32
C ASN A 2 13.11 -29.88 10.68
N GLU A 3 13.91 -30.05 11.74
CA GLU A 3 13.39 -30.22 13.10
C GLU A 3 12.46 -29.04 13.46
N ALA A 4 11.17 -29.31 13.67
CA ALA A 4 10.17 -28.31 14.00
C ALA A 4 10.26 -27.94 15.49
N GLY A 5 10.56 -26.68 15.78
CA GLY A 5 10.60 -26.10 17.12
C GLY A 5 10.58 -24.57 17.06
N LEU A 6 10.42 -23.88 18.20
CA LEU A 6 10.46 -22.42 18.21
C LEU A 6 11.80 -21.89 17.67
N GLY A 7 11.75 -20.84 16.84
CA GLY A 7 12.93 -20.26 16.18
C GLY A 7 13.40 -21.02 14.94
N SER A 8 12.77 -22.15 14.58
CA SER A 8 13.04 -22.85 13.33
C SER A 8 12.36 -22.17 12.14
N ARG A 9 12.98 -22.26 10.95
CA ARG A 9 12.44 -21.69 9.71
C ARG A 9 11.32 -22.57 9.17
N MET A 10 10.08 -22.25 9.54
CA MET A 10 8.89 -23.01 9.12
C MET A 10 8.09 -22.26 8.06
N PRO A 11 7.69 -22.92 6.96
CA PRO A 11 6.76 -22.33 6.01
C PRO A 11 5.40 -22.14 6.66
N ARG A 12 4.58 -21.29 6.06
CA ARG A 12 3.22 -21.05 6.49
C ARG A 12 2.37 -22.32 6.38
N VAL A 13 1.63 -22.65 7.45
CA VAL A 13 0.70 -23.80 7.45
C VAL A 13 -0.43 -23.65 6.43
N ASP A 14 -0.80 -22.41 6.09
CA ASP A 14 -1.80 -22.03 5.10
C ASP A 14 -1.18 -21.67 3.73
N GLY A 15 0.13 -21.82 3.56
CA GLY A 15 0.86 -21.37 2.36
C GLY A 15 0.53 -22.19 1.10
N ARG A 16 0.31 -23.51 1.25
CA ARG A 16 0.05 -24.41 0.12
C ARG A 16 -1.23 -24.04 -0.63
N ALA A 17 -2.33 -23.84 0.09
CA ALA A 17 -3.61 -23.49 -0.51
C ALA A 17 -3.57 -22.16 -1.29
N LYS A 18 -2.74 -21.21 -0.83
CA LYS A 18 -2.54 -19.92 -1.50
C LYS A 18 -1.78 -20.05 -2.82
N VAL A 19 -0.72 -20.87 -2.85
CA VAL A 19 0.07 -21.09 -4.07
C VAL A 19 -0.67 -21.95 -5.08
N GLU A 20 -1.48 -22.91 -4.62
CA GLU A 20 -2.29 -23.78 -5.49
C GLU A 20 -3.60 -23.12 -5.96
N GLY A 21 -3.95 -21.93 -5.45
CA GLY A 21 -5.21 -21.24 -5.79
C GLY A 21 -6.46 -21.91 -5.23
N THR A 22 -6.32 -22.71 -4.17
CA THR A 22 -7.43 -23.43 -3.49
C THR A 22 -7.89 -22.76 -2.20
N ALA A 23 -7.20 -21.71 -1.76
CA ALA A 23 -7.64 -20.86 -0.65
C ALA A 23 -8.91 -20.08 -1.05
N VAL A 24 -9.94 -20.13 -0.20
CA VAL A 24 -11.25 -19.47 -0.44
C VAL A 24 -11.27 -18.10 0.23
N TYR A 25 -11.24 -17.05 -0.58
CA TYR A 25 -11.37 -15.65 -0.18
C TYR A 25 -12.84 -15.19 -0.15
N GLY A 26 -13.11 -13.96 0.26
CA GLY A 26 -14.48 -13.46 0.43
C GLY A 26 -15.31 -13.53 -0.85
N ASP A 27 -14.71 -13.15 -1.99
CA ASP A 27 -15.39 -13.17 -3.29
C ASP A 27 -15.51 -14.59 -3.88
N ASP A 28 -14.74 -15.55 -3.40
CA ASP A 28 -14.85 -16.96 -3.83
C ASP A 28 -16.05 -17.67 -3.19
N VAL A 29 -16.66 -17.07 -2.16
CA VAL A 29 -17.86 -17.60 -1.53
C VAL A 29 -19.04 -17.42 -2.48
N HIS A 30 -19.57 -18.55 -2.96
CA HIS A 30 -20.70 -18.60 -3.88
C HIS A 30 -21.87 -19.37 -3.29
N ILE A 31 -23.05 -18.74 -3.28
CA ILE A 31 -24.32 -19.37 -2.91
C ILE A 31 -25.23 -19.33 -4.12
N SER A 32 -25.70 -20.50 -4.55
CA SER A 32 -26.58 -20.62 -5.72
C SER A 32 -27.86 -19.80 -5.54
N GLY A 33 -28.18 -18.96 -6.54
CA GLY A 33 -29.35 -18.09 -6.52
C GLY A 33 -29.21 -16.86 -5.60
N SER A 34 -27.98 -16.55 -5.14
CA SER A 34 -27.70 -15.29 -4.45
C SER A 34 -27.97 -14.08 -5.34
N LEU A 35 -28.43 -13.01 -4.70
CA LEU A 35 -28.57 -11.69 -5.31
C LEU A 35 -27.26 -10.90 -5.15
N HIS A 36 -27.07 -9.93 -6.02
CA HIS A 36 -25.94 -9.02 -6.02
C HIS A 36 -26.36 -7.65 -5.50
N GLY A 37 -25.61 -7.13 -4.54
CA GLY A 37 -25.82 -5.83 -3.95
C GLY A 37 -24.78 -4.81 -4.44
N VAL A 38 -25.26 -3.61 -4.77
CA VAL A 38 -24.44 -2.49 -5.21
C VAL A 38 -24.84 -1.22 -4.44
N CYS A 39 -23.84 -0.45 -4.00
CA CYS A 39 -24.06 0.83 -3.32
C CYS A 39 -24.29 1.95 -4.35
N ARG A 40 -25.30 2.79 -4.13
CA ARG A 40 -25.45 4.11 -4.76
C ARG A 40 -24.79 5.13 -3.84
N TYR A 41 -23.67 5.70 -4.29
CA TYR A 41 -22.96 6.76 -3.58
C TYR A 41 -23.59 8.13 -3.86
N THR A 42 -23.28 9.11 -3.02
CA THR A 42 -23.60 10.53 -3.26
C THR A 42 -22.91 11.07 -4.52
N ASP A 43 -23.52 12.08 -5.15
CA ASP A 43 -22.96 12.80 -6.31
C ASP A 43 -22.20 14.07 -5.93
N ILE A 44 -22.28 14.46 -4.66
CA ILE A 44 -21.63 15.65 -4.10
C ILE A 44 -20.74 15.29 -2.90
N PRO A 45 -19.67 16.04 -2.63
CA PRO A 45 -18.77 15.77 -1.50
C PRO A 45 -19.32 16.27 -0.15
N ALA A 46 -20.21 17.26 -0.17
CA ALA A 46 -20.78 17.85 1.05
C ALA A 46 -22.12 18.53 0.73
N GLY A 47 -23.14 18.32 1.55
CA GLY A 47 -24.46 18.91 1.32
C GLY A 47 -25.59 18.21 2.04
N ARG A 48 -26.81 18.41 1.53
CA ARG A 48 -28.03 17.73 1.98
C ARG A 48 -28.75 17.06 0.82
N ILE A 49 -29.36 15.92 1.11
CA ILE A 49 -30.28 15.19 0.23
C ILE A 49 -31.67 15.78 0.47
N LEU A 50 -32.27 16.34 -0.59
CA LEU A 50 -33.60 16.95 -0.54
C LEU A 50 -34.68 15.93 -0.91
N SER A 51 -34.42 15.11 -1.93
CA SER A 51 -35.32 14.06 -2.38
C SER A 51 -34.55 12.92 -3.07
N LEU A 52 -35.13 11.72 -3.03
CA LEU A 52 -34.59 10.50 -3.63
C LEU A 52 -35.73 9.77 -4.39
N ASP A 53 -35.59 9.63 -5.72
CA ASP A 53 -36.54 8.91 -6.58
C ASP A 53 -35.91 7.65 -7.18
N THR A 54 -36.47 6.50 -6.82
CA THR A 54 -36.02 5.17 -7.23
C THR A 54 -36.91 4.53 -8.31
N SER A 55 -37.90 5.26 -8.83
CA SER A 55 -38.97 4.71 -9.66
C SER A 55 -38.49 4.15 -11.01
N ASP A 56 -37.51 4.78 -11.66
CA ASP A 56 -36.94 4.28 -12.92
C ASP A 56 -35.97 3.11 -12.69
N ALA A 57 -35.22 3.15 -11.60
CA ALA A 57 -34.33 2.07 -11.18
C ALA A 57 -35.11 0.77 -10.90
N MET A 58 -36.27 0.86 -10.22
CA MET A 58 -37.14 -0.30 -9.95
C MET A 58 -37.76 -0.93 -11.21
N LYS A 59 -37.75 -0.24 -12.36
CA LYS A 59 -38.27 -0.78 -13.63
C LYS A 59 -37.25 -1.63 -14.39
N VAL A 60 -35.98 -1.61 -13.98
CA VAL A 60 -34.93 -2.41 -14.62
C VAL A 60 -35.21 -3.90 -14.36
N PRO A 61 -35.36 -4.74 -15.41
CA PRO A 61 -35.59 -6.18 -15.22
C PRO A 61 -34.45 -6.83 -14.44
N GLY A 62 -34.79 -7.63 -13.43
CA GLY A 62 -33.80 -8.31 -12.57
C GLY A 62 -33.53 -7.59 -11.24
N VAL A 63 -33.99 -6.33 -11.07
CA VAL A 63 -33.99 -5.64 -9.77
C VAL A 63 -35.03 -6.27 -8.84
N GLU A 64 -34.56 -6.77 -7.69
CA GLU A 64 -35.41 -7.33 -6.64
C GLU A 64 -35.86 -6.23 -5.68
N ARG A 65 -34.95 -5.36 -5.25
CA ARG A 65 -35.22 -4.33 -4.24
C ARG A 65 -34.23 -3.18 -4.30
N ILE A 66 -34.72 -1.99 -3.97
CA ILE A 66 -33.87 -0.84 -3.61
C ILE A 66 -34.12 -0.53 -2.13
N ILE A 67 -33.05 -0.38 -1.37
CA ILE A 67 -33.07 -0.22 0.09
C ILE A 67 -32.51 1.17 0.42
N THR A 68 -33.20 1.89 1.30
CA THR A 68 -32.85 3.24 1.72
C THR A 68 -32.68 3.31 3.25
N TYR A 69 -32.38 4.50 3.78
CA TYR A 69 -32.32 4.72 5.22
C TYR A 69 -33.60 4.27 5.95
N ASP A 70 -34.77 4.51 5.37
CA ASP A 70 -36.06 4.25 6.01
C ASP A 70 -36.36 2.74 6.18
N ASP A 71 -35.61 1.87 5.50
CA ASP A 71 -35.72 0.42 5.65
C ASP A 71 -34.96 -0.12 6.88
N ILE A 72 -34.16 0.70 7.58
CA ILE A 72 -33.33 0.28 8.72
C ILE A 72 -34.24 0.10 9.96
N PRO A 73 -34.38 -1.13 10.50
CA PRO A 73 -35.28 -1.38 11.63
C PRO A 73 -34.65 -1.10 13.00
N GLY A 74 -33.32 -1.07 13.09
CA GLY A 74 -32.56 -0.88 14.32
C GLY A 74 -31.90 0.50 14.41
N ASP A 75 -30.70 0.52 14.98
CA ASP A 75 -29.91 1.74 15.12
C ASP A 75 -29.18 2.07 13.80
N PRO A 76 -29.46 3.20 13.15
CA PRO A 76 -28.85 3.55 11.87
C PRO A 76 -27.39 3.98 11.98
N LYS A 77 -26.85 4.17 13.19
CA LYS A 77 -25.46 4.61 13.41
C LYS A 77 -24.57 3.46 13.88
N VAL A 78 -23.39 3.36 13.29
CA VAL A 78 -22.30 2.46 13.70
C VAL A 78 -21.02 3.25 13.96
N GLY A 79 -20.05 2.61 14.62
CA GLY A 79 -18.75 3.22 14.88
C GLY A 79 -18.03 2.54 16.04
N VAL A 80 -16.71 2.41 15.91
CA VAL A 80 -15.87 1.66 16.87
C VAL A 80 -15.81 2.32 18.23
N ILE A 81 -15.65 3.64 18.24
CA ILE A 81 -15.48 4.43 19.47
C ILE A 81 -16.64 5.43 19.60
N ILE A 82 -16.82 6.25 18.56
CA ILE A 82 -17.95 7.18 18.44
C ILE A 82 -18.89 6.62 17.38
N ARG A 83 -20.18 6.49 17.73
CA ARG A 83 -21.22 5.96 16.83
C ARG A 83 -21.79 7.07 15.97
N ASP A 84 -21.02 7.54 15.01
CA ASP A 84 -21.39 8.64 14.11
C ASP A 84 -21.45 8.27 12.63
N PHE A 85 -21.04 7.05 12.24
CA PHE A 85 -21.05 6.59 10.85
C PHE A 85 -22.44 6.05 10.45
N TYR A 86 -22.91 6.42 9.26
CA TYR A 86 -24.18 5.93 8.70
C TYR A 86 -23.90 4.93 7.56
N PRO A 87 -24.22 3.64 7.71
CA PRO A 87 -24.11 2.69 6.61
C PRO A 87 -24.96 3.09 5.40
N ILE A 88 -26.10 3.76 5.61
CA ILE A 88 -26.91 4.40 4.58
C ILE A 88 -27.29 5.79 5.10
N CYS A 89 -27.07 6.85 4.34
CA CYS A 89 -27.35 8.23 4.73
C CYS A 89 -28.82 8.61 4.48
N GLN A 90 -29.38 9.44 5.35
CA GLN A 90 -30.75 9.97 5.20
C GLN A 90 -30.74 11.37 4.56
N GLU A 91 -30.14 12.33 5.27
CA GLU A 91 -30.24 13.75 4.93
C GLU A 91 -28.87 14.36 4.62
N TRP A 92 -27.83 14.07 5.40
CA TRP A 92 -26.56 14.79 5.32
C TRP A 92 -25.53 14.01 4.54
N VAL A 93 -24.92 14.68 3.56
CA VAL A 93 -23.73 14.22 2.84
C VAL A 93 -22.51 14.89 3.47
N ARG A 94 -21.57 14.08 3.93
CA ARG A 94 -20.35 14.48 4.64
C ARG A 94 -19.09 14.19 3.85
N PHE A 95 -19.08 13.22 2.94
CA PHE A 95 -17.97 12.99 2.01
C PHE A 95 -18.41 12.19 0.78
N SER A 96 -17.58 12.17 -0.25
CA SER A 96 -17.83 11.49 -1.53
C SER A 96 -18.10 9.98 -1.43
N GLY A 97 -17.73 9.33 -0.32
CA GLY A 97 -17.99 7.90 -0.08
C GLY A 97 -19.29 7.60 0.68
N ASP A 98 -20.12 8.60 0.99
CA ASP A 98 -21.42 8.36 1.63
C ASP A 98 -22.35 7.58 0.70
N VAL A 99 -22.97 6.53 1.24
CA VAL A 99 -23.93 5.68 0.53
C VAL A 99 -25.35 6.13 0.83
N ILE A 100 -26.17 6.36 -0.19
CA ILE A 100 -27.55 6.88 -0.05
C ILE A 100 -28.63 5.81 -0.30
N ALA A 101 -28.30 4.76 -1.05
CA ALA A 101 -29.19 3.63 -1.31
C ALA A 101 -28.41 2.36 -1.67
N LEU A 102 -29.05 1.20 -1.56
CA LEU A 102 -28.53 -0.09 -2.03
C LEU A 102 -29.45 -0.63 -3.12
N VAL A 103 -28.87 -1.13 -4.20
CA VAL A 103 -29.60 -1.80 -5.28
C VAL A 103 -29.29 -3.29 -5.22
N ILE A 104 -30.35 -4.11 -5.13
CA ILE A 104 -30.27 -5.57 -5.04
C ILE A 104 -30.90 -6.17 -6.29
N ALA A 105 -30.12 -6.92 -7.07
CA ALA A 105 -30.56 -7.53 -8.32
C ALA A 105 -30.04 -8.97 -8.49
N ASP A 106 -30.53 -9.69 -9.51
CA ASP A 106 -30.08 -11.05 -9.84
C ASP A 106 -28.66 -11.15 -10.42
N SER A 107 -28.08 -10.01 -10.82
CA SER A 107 -26.76 -9.88 -11.42
C SER A 107 -26.13 -8.54 -11.04
N TYR A 108 -24.80 -8.48 -11.03
CA TYR A 108 -24.06 -7.28 -10.66
C TYR A 108 -24.29 -6.14 -11.66
N GLU A 109 -24.30 -6.46 -12.95
CA GLU A 109 -24.49 -5.53 -14.07
C GLU A 109 -25.87 -4.85 -13.99
N THR A 110 -26.92 -5.63 -13.72
CA THR A 110 -28.28 -5.12 -13.53
C THR A 110 -28.37 -4.18 -12.32
N ALA A 111 -27.68 -4.52 -11.21
CA ALA A 111 -27.64 -3.66 -10.04
C ALA A 111 -26.93 -2.32 -10.32
N CYS A 112 -25.84 -2.34 -11.10
CA CYS A 112 -25.16 -1.13 -11.56
C CYS A 112 -26.05 -0.28 -12.49
N GLU A 113 -26.69 -0.89 -13.49
CA GLU A 113 -27.60 -0.18 -14.41
C GLU A 113 -28.73 0.52 -13.65
N ALA A 114 -29.34 -0.18 -12.69
CA ALA A 114 -30.42 0.38 -11.90
C ALA A 114 -29.95 1.49 -10.93
N SER A 115 -28.76 1.37 -10.36
CA SER A 115 -28.17 2.40 -9.50
C SER A 115 -28.02 3.75 -10.22
N GLU A 116 -27.58 3.75 -11.48
CA GLU A 116 -27.46 4.97 -12.30
C GLU A 116 -28.81 5.64 -12.63
N LYS A 117 -29.93 4.90 -12.49
CA LYS A 117 -31.29 5.41 -12.72
C LYS A 117 -31.95 5.97 -11.46
N ILE A 118 -31.27 5.93 -10.31
CA ILE A 118 -31.74 6.60 -9.08
C ILE A 118 -31.49 8.10 -9.21
N ARG A 119 -32.55 8.90 -9.12
CA ARG A 119 -32.46 10.36 -9.21
C ARG A 119 -32.44 10.96 -7.81
N VAL A 120 -31.52 11.90 -7.59
CA VAL A 120 -31.30 12.52 -6.29
C VAL A 120 -31.26 14.03 -6.48
N GLU A 121 -32.00 14.77 -5.65
CA GLU A 121 -31.90 16.22 -5.58
C GLU A 121 -31.07 16.61 -4.36
N TYR A 122 -30.06 17.45 -4.56
CA TYR A 122 -29.16 17.90 -3.49
C TYR A 122 -29.20 19.41 -3.27
N GLU A 123 -28.90 19.81 -2.03
CA GLU A 123 -28.43 21.15 -1.67
C GLU A 123 -26.90 21.07 -1.43
N PRO A 124 -26.06 21.39 -2.42
CA PRO A 124 -24.61 21.25 -2.30
C PRO A 124 -23.98 22.35 -1.44
N PHE A 125 -22.97 22.00 -0.66
CA PHE A 125 -22.16 22.92 0.13
C PHE A 125 -20.71 22.92 -0.33
N GLN A 126 -20.02 24.04 -0.10
CA GLN A 126 -18.57 24.05 -0.21
C GLN A 126 -17.98 23.11 0.86
N PRO A 127 -17.17 22.10 0.50
CA PRO A 127 -16.56 21.20 1.45
C PRO A 127 -15.55 21.93 2.34
N VAL A 128 -15.54 21.62 3.63
CA VAL A 128 -14.50 22.06 4.58
C VAL A 128 -13.40 21.01 4.57
N THR A 129 -12.29 21.29 3.88
CA THR A 129 -11.23 20.30 3.62
C THR A 129 -9.93 20.56 4.37
N ASP A 130 -9.80 21.71 5.03
CA ASP A 130 -8.60 22.05 5.81
C ASP A 130 -8.90 21.91 7.32
N PRO A 131 -8.19 21.05 8.05
CA PRO A 131 -8.41 20.86 9.48
C PRO A 131 -8.21 22.12 10.33
N GLU A 132 -7.27 23.02 9.97
CA GLU A 132 -7.07 24.26 10.72
C GLU A 132 -8.26 25.21 10.55
N SER A 133 -8.74 25.36 9.31
CA SER A 133 -9.95 26.12 8.99
C SER A 133 -11.20 25.52 9.64
N ALA A 134 -11.28 24.19 9.77
CA ALA A 134 -12.41 23.50 10.41
C ALA A 134 -12.52 23.79 11.93
N LEU A 135 -11.43 24.24 12.56
CA LEU A 135 -11.37 24.61 13.98
C LEU A 135 -11.80 26.06 14.26
N GLU A 136 -12.01 26.88 13.23
CA GLU A 136 -12.47 28.25 13.38
C GLU A 136 -13.91 28.30 13.96
N SER A 137 -14.22 29.32 14.76
CA SER A 137 -15.49 29.39 15.49
C SER A 137 -16.74 29.53 14.62
N ASP A 138 -16.56 30.01 13.38
CA ASP A 138 -17.60 30.19 12.36
C ASP A 138 -17.53 29.14 11.25
N ALA A 139 -16.66 28.14 11.37
CA ALA A 139 -16.58 27.03 10.42
C ALA A 139 -17.91 26.24 10.39
N ARG A 140 -18.35 25.86 9.18
CA ARG A 140 -19.52 24.99 9.02
C ARG A 140 -19.26 23.64 9.70
N LEU A 141 -20.21 23.19 10.50
CA LEU A 141 -20.14 21.89 11.15
C LEU A 141 -20.33 20.75 10.13
N ILE A 142 -19.47 19.74 10.20
CA ILE A 142 -19.61 18.50 9.43
C ILE A 142 -20.75 17.65 9.98
N HIS A 143 -20.90 17.64 11.30
CA HIS A 143 -21.99 17.00 12.03
C HIS A 143 -22.85 18.09 12.68
N PRO A 144 -24.00 18.45 12.10
CA PRO A 144 -24.85 19.53 12.62
C PRO A 144 -25.39 19.30 14.02
N ASP A 145 -25.35 18.05 14.51
CA ASP A 145 -25.75 17.64 15.85
C ASP A 145 -24.63 17.76 16.90
N LYS A 146 -23.44 18.27 16.53
CA LYS A 146 -22.29 18.47 17.43
C LYS A 146 -22.00 19.95 17.69
N ASP A 147 -21.26 20.24 18.75
CA ASP A 147 -20.91 21.62 19.13
C ASP A 147 -19.71 22.18 18.35
N SER A 148 -18.86 21.32 17.79
CA SER A 148 -17.68 21.71 17.01
C SER A 148 -17.25 20.60 16.04
N ASN A 149 -16.29 20.92 15.17
CA ASN A 149 -15.63 19.93 14.31
C ASN A 149 -14.50 19.17 15.03
N VAL A 150 -14.39 19.24 16.35
CA VAL A 150 -13.40 18.44 17.11
C VAL A 150 -13.94 17.04 17.37
N VAL A 151 -13.18 16.02 16.95
CA VAL A 151 -13.44 14.61 17.27
C VAL A 151 -13.04 14.33 18.72
N ASN A 152 -11.81 14.71 19.06
CA ASN A 152 -11.19 14.49 20.37
C ASN A 152 -9.97 15.39 20.54
N THR A 153 -9.58 15.60 21.80
CA THR A 153 -8.32 16.25 22.18
C THR A 153 -7.62 15.38 23.22
N HIS A 154 -6.31 15.16 23.05
CA HIS A 154 -5.46 14.47 24.00
C HIS A 154 -4.29 15.37 24.39
N HIS A 155 -3.80 15.22 25.61
CA HIS A 155 -2.57 15.87 26.04
C HIS A 155 -1.70 14.93 26.87
N THR A 156 -0.41 15.25 26.96
CA THR A 156 0.54 14.60 27.88
C THR A 156 1.53 15.63 28.40
N VAL A 157 1.76 15.59 29.73
CA VAL A 157 2.56 16.60 30.44
C VAL A 157 3.53 15.92 31.40
N LYS A 158 4.82 16.20 31.24
CA LYS A 158 5.88 15.84 32.19
C LYS A 158 6.70 17.09 32.47
N GLY A 159 6.78 17.53 33.72
CA GLY A 159 7.53 18.75 34.08
C GLY A 159 7.00 20.04 33.43
N ASP A 160 7.90 20.99 33.14
CA ASP A 160 7.56 22.33 32.60
C ASP A 160 8.37 22.61 31.32
N ALA A 161 7.78 22.23 30.17
CA ALA A 161 8.41 22.36 28.87
C ALA A 161 8.70 23.81 28.48
N ASP A 162 7.77 24.74 28.75
CA ASP A 162 7.93 26.14 28.36
C ASP A 162 9.12 26.78 29.10
N LYS A 163 9.29 26.50 30.40
CA LYS A 163 10.42 26.98 31.19
C LYS A 163 11.75 26.35 30.78
N ALA A 164 11.75 25.07 30.44
CA ALA A 164 12.96 24.36 30.00
C ALA A 164 13.44 24.88 28.64
N ILE A 165 12.53 25.02 27.67
CA ILE A 165 12.82 25.56 26.35
C ILE A 165 13.36 26.99 26.45
N ALA A 166 12.78 27.83 27.31
CA ALA A 166 13.22 29.22 27.51
C ALA A 166 14.66 29.35 28.08
N LYS A 167 15.17 28.30 28.73
CA LYS A 167 16.52 28.27 29.33
C LYS A 167 17.55 27.53 28.47
N ALA A 168 17.12 26.87 27.40
CA ALA A 168 18.00 26.07 26.56
C ALA A 168 18.99 26.95 25.78
N ASP A 169 20.15 26.38 25.44
CA ASP A 169 21.18 27.09 24.67
C ASP A 169 20.74 27.34 23.21
N VAL A 170 19.96 26.40 22.66
CA VAL A 170 19.47 26.41 21.28
C VAL A 170 18.00 26.03 21.31
N VAL A 171 17.19 26.76 20.53
CA VAL A 171 15.76 26.47 20.34
C VAL A 171 15.50 26.24 18.86
N ILE A 172 14.87 25.11 18.54
CA ILE A 172 14.47 24.73 17.18
C ILE A 172 12.95 24.66 17.13
N GLU A 173 12.34 25.29 16.13
CA GLU A 173 10.89 25.30 15.94
C GLU A 173 10.53 25.06 14.47
N HIS A 174 9.88 23.92 14.19
CA HIS A 174 9.55 23.45 12.85
C HIS A 174 8.16 22.83 12.77
N THR A 175 7.59 22.84 11.57
CA THR A 175 6.33 22.15 11.25
C THR A 175 6.63 21.03 10.26
N TYR A 176 6.09 19.84 10.56
CA TYR A 176 6.17 18.65 9.73
C TYR A 176 4.78 18.23 9.29
N GLN A 177 4.64 17.76 8.06
CA GLN A 177 3.35 17.37 7.48
C GLN A 177 3.41 15.98 6.84
N THR A 178 2.37 15.20 7.06
CA THR A 178 2.15 13.92 6.36
C THR A 178 0.79 13.93 5.68
N HIS A 179 0.64 13.04 4.71
CA HIS A 179 -0.51 12.93 3.82
C HIS A 179 -1.28 11.63 4.06
N TYR A 180 -2.34 11.43 3.26
CA TYR A 180 -3.11 10.19 3.23
C TYR A 180 -2.29 9.03 2.69
N GLN A 181 -2.50 7.86 3.29
CA GLN A 181 -2.04 6.58 2.73
C GLN A 181 -3.22 5.61 2.67
N GLU A 182 -3.42 4.99 1.52
CA GLU A 182 -4.39 3.91 1.29
C GLU A 182 -3.76 2.56 1.66
N HIS A 183 -4.53 1.66 2.27
CA HIS A 183 -4.06 0.34 2.70
C HIS A 183 -3.62 -0.54 1.55
N GLY A 184 -4.34 -0.48 0.42
CA GLY A 184 -3.98 -1.19 -0.80
C GLY A 184 -3.98 -2.72 -0.65
N TYR A 185 -4.79 -3.29 0.25
CA TYR A 185 -4.97 -4.74 0.34
C TYR A 185 -5.47 -5.29 -1.00
N ILE A 186 -4.90 -6.41 -1.45
CA ILE A 186 -5.13 -6.93 -2.81
C ILE A 186 -6.56 -7.40 -3.00
N GLU A 187 -7.13 -8.09 -2.00
CA GLU A 187 -8.55 -8.47 -1.98
C GLU A 187 -9.39 -7.30 -1.46
N PRO A 188 -10.30 -6.69 -2.24
CA PRO A 188 -11.25 -5.71 -1.72
C PRO A 188 -12.21 -6.27 -0.67
N GLU A 189 -13.08 -5.42 -0.15
CA GLU A 189 -14.17 -5.81 0.73
C GLU A 189 -15.14 -6.76 0.02
N SER A 190 -15.52 -7.84 0.69
CA SER A 190 -16.53 -8.78 0.18
C SER A 190 -17.27 -9.43 1.34
N ILE A 191 -18.60 -9.39 1.29
CA ILE A 191 -19.52 -9.97 2.25
C ILE A 191 -20.64 -10.70 1.51
N THR A 192 -20.82 -11.97 1.86
CA THR A 192 -21.99 -12.76 1.50
C THR A 192 -22.79 -13.07 2.76
N THR A 193 -24.10 -12.83 2.70
CA THR A 193 -25.03 -13.10 3.81
C THR A 193 -26.14 -14.03 3.35
N TYR A 194 -26.62 -14.89 4.26
CA TYR A 194 -27.73 -15.81 4.01
C TYR A 194 -28.41 -16.24 5.31
N LEU A 195 -29.65 -16.71 5.22
CA LEU A 195 -30.35 -17.33 6.36
C LEU A 195 -30.09 -18.85 6.34
N ASP A 196 -29.72 -19.42 7.48
CA ASP A 196 -29.59 -20.87 7.61
C ASP A 196 -30.98 -21.54 7.42
N PRO A 197 -31.08 -22.57 6.57
CA PRO A 197 -32.37 -23.15 6.20
C PRO A 197 -33.08 -23.88 7.34
N ASN A 198 -32.38 -24.24 8.43
CA ASN A 198 -32.97 -25.01 9.53
C ASN A 198 -33.51 -24.11 10.64
N ASN A 199 -32.80 -23.04 10.98
CA ASN A 199 -33.11 -22.20 12.14
C ASN A 199 -33.34 -20.72 11.80
N ASN A 200 -33.21 -20.32 10.52
CA ASN A 200 -33.28 -18.94 10.04
C ASN A 200 -32.28 -17.99 10.73
N GLU A 201 -31.16 -18.52 11.23
CA GLU A 201 -30.05 -17.73 11.75
C GLU A 201 -29.35 -17.00 10.60
N LEU A 202 -29.09 -15.70 10.78
CA LEU A 202 -28.36 -14.92 9.79
C LEU A 202 -26.88 -15.28 9.83
N THR A 203 -26.37 -15.89 8.77
CA THR A 203 -24.95 -16.16 8.59
C THR A 203 -24.31 -15.09 7.70
N ILE A 204 -23.16 -14.59 8.15
CA ILE A 204 -22.33 -13.60 7.46
C ILE A 204 -20.97 -14.23 7.16
N VAL A 205 -20.54 -14.17 5.90
CA VAL A 205 -19.26 -14.73 5.44
C VAL A 205 -18.51 -13.71 4.60
N GLY A 206 -17.20 -13.57 4.80
CA GLY A 206 -16.38 -12.73 3.94
C GLY A 206 -15.05 -12.30 4.55
N SER A 207 -14.49 -11.24 3.97
CA SER A 207 -13.15 -10.71 4.27
C SER A 207 -13.11 -9.89 5.57
N ILE A 208 -13.42 -10.55 6.69
CA ILE A 208 -13.68 -9.89 7.97
C ILE A 208 -12.46 -9.94 8.90
N GLN A 209 -12.01 -8.77 9.39
CA GLN A 209 -10.93 -8.70 10.38
C GLN A 209 -11.43 -8.96 11.81
N ASN A 210 -12.58 -8.39 12.19
CA ASN A 210 -13.13 -8.51 13.55
C ASN A 210 -14.57 -9.08 13.53
N PRO A 211 -14.72 -10.41 13.61
CA PRO A 211 -16.02 -11.05 13.43
C PRO A 211 -17.01 -10.76 14.57
N HIS A 212 -16.53 -10.57 15.81
CA HIS A 212 -17.40 -10.29 16.96
C HIS A 212 -17.95 -8.86 16.94
N ARG A 213 -17.17 -7.89 16.45
CA ARG A 213 -17.65 -6.51 16.24
C ARG A 213 -18.68 -6.45 15.11
N VAL A 214 -18.42 -7.10 13.97
CA VAL A 214 -19.42 -7.26 12.89
C VAL A 214 -20.73 -7.80 13.44
N ARG A 215 -20.70 -8.88 14.22
CA ARG A 215 -21.92 -9.47 14.82
C ARG A 215 -22.68 -8.46 15.67
N SER A 216 -21.95 -7.67 16.47
CA SER A 216 -22.54 -6.68 17.37
C SER A 216 -23.16 -5.50 16.62
N PHE A 217 -22.50 -4.99 15.58
CA PHE A 217 -23.02 -3.88 14.78
C PHE A 217 -24.22 -4.29 13.95
N VAL A 218 -24.16 -5.45 13.30
CA VAL A 218 -25.30 -5.98 12.53
C VAL A 218 -26.51 -6.24 13.43
N ALA A 219 -26.30 -6.78 14.63
CA ALA A 219 -27.38 -6.96 15.61
C ALA A 219 -28.06 -5.63 15.96
N GLY A 220 -27.28 -4.58 16.25
CA GLY A 220 -27.79 -3.24 16.54
C GLY A 220 -28.51 -2.62 15.34
N PHE A 221 -27.93 -2.72 14.14
CA PHE A 221 -28.48 -2.17 12.90
C PHE A 221 -29.80 -2.83 12.49
N LEU A 222 -29.96 -4.13 12.73
CA LEU A 222 -31.19 -4.88 12.47
C LEU A 222 -32.18 -4.88 13.65
N GLY A 223 -31.76 -4.45 14.84
CA GLY A 223 -32.58 -4.54 16.05
C GLY A 223 -32.89 -5.98 16.49
N ILE A 224 -31.99 -6.94 16.23
CA ILE A 224 -32.18 -8.36 16.56
C ILE A 224 -31.12 -8.87 17.56
N PRO A 225 -31.38 -9.96 18.31
CA PRO A 225 -30.40 -10.50 19.25
C PRO A 225 -29.13 -11.01 18.55
N GLN A 226 -27.95 -10.76 19.14
CA GLN A 226 -26.68 -11.31 18.61
C GLN A 226 -26.69 -12.84 18.50
N ALA A 227 -27.47 -13.53 19.33
CA ALA A 227 -27.58 -14.98 19.33
C ALA A 227 -28.23 -15.57 18.05
N THR A 228 -28.87 -14.73 17.22
CA THR A 228 -29.44 -15.15 15.93
C THR A 228 -28.55 -14.77 14.75
N ILE A 229 -27.29 -14.39 15.01
CA ILE A 229 -26.31 -13.99 13.99
C ILE A 229 -25.02 -14.79 14.18
N ASN A 230 -24.55 -15.39 13.08
CA ASN A 230 -23.28 -16.10 13.02
C ASN A 230 -22.34 -15.44 12.03
N VAL A 231 -21.10 -15.17 12.44
CA VAL A 231 -20.07 -14.66 11.52
C VAL A 231 -19.01 -15.74 11.31
N LYS A 232 -18.79 -16.12 10.06
CA LYS A 232 -17.80 -17.10 9.60
C LYS A 232 -16.82 -16.40 8.67
N ARG A 233 -15.53 -16.38 8.98
CA ARG A 233 -14.56 -15.70 8.12
C ARG A 233 -14.17 -16.56 6.93
N SER A 234 -13.80 -15.91 5.83
CA SER A 234 -13.02 -16.53 4.75
C SER A 234 -11.52 -16.29 4.98
N VAL A 235 -10.67 -16.84 4.11
CA VAL A 235 -9.28 -16.38 4.03
C VAL A 235 -9.29 -14.88 3.70
N LEU A 236 -8.39 -14.12 4.34
CA LEU A 236 -8.27 -12.67 4.15
C LEU A 236 -7.08 -12.31 3.26
N GLY A 237 -7.33 -11.57 2.18
CA GLY A 237 -6.30 -11.08 1.25
C GLY A 237 -5.68 -9.74 1.66
N GLY A 238 -5.34 -9.61 2.95
CA GLY A 238 -4.83 -8.39 3.56
C GLY A 238 -5.92 -7.47 4.11
N SER A 239 -5.52 -6.60 5.03
CA SER A 239 -6.35 -5.56 5.66
C SER A 239 -5.51 -4.36 6.08
N PHE A 240 -4.42 -4.61 6.81
CA PHE A 240 -3.51 -3.56 7.32
C PHE A 240 -4.21 -2.49 8.19
N GLY A 241 -5.39 -2.82 8.73
CA GLY A 241 -6.25 -1.91 9.50
C GLY A 241 -7.52 -1.48 8.75
N GLY A 242 -7.53 -1.49 7.42
CA GLY A 242 -8.64 -0.93 6.63
C GLY A 242 -9.92 -1.73 6.66
N LYS A 243 -9.83 -3.05 6.90
CA LYS A 243 -10.99 -3.93 7.13
C LYS A 243 -11.32 -4.08 8.62
N ASP A 244 -10.79 -3.22 9.50
CA ASP A 244 -11.31 -3.10 10.86
C ASP A 244 -12.69 -2.41 10.84
N ASP A 245 -12.82 -1.30 10.10
CA ASP A 245 -14.03 -0.46 10.15
C ASP A 245 -14.93 -0.64 8.92
N THR A 246 -14.36 -0.51 7.72
CA THR A 246 -15.10 -0.49 6.44
C THR A 246 -15.97 -1.74 6.25
N ILE A 247 -15.46 -2.92 6.65
CA ILE A 247 -16.17 -4.19 6.49
C ILE A 247 -17.40 -4.28 7.40
N ASP A 248 -17.41 -3.58 8.53
CA ASP A 248 -18.54 -3.57 9.46
C ASP A 248 -19.75 -2.88 8.81
N HIS A 249 -19.51 -1.78 8.07
CA HIS A 249 -20.53 -1.03 7.34
C HIS A 249 -21.11 -1.86 6.19
N LEU A 250 -20.24 -2.51 5.41
CA LEU A 250 -20.66 -3.40 4.33
C LEU A 250 -21.45 -4.60 4.85
N ALA A 251 -21.06 -5.17 6.00
CA ALA A 251 -21.78 -6.26 6.63
C ALA A 251 -23.19 -5.84 7.08
N CYS A 252 -23.37 -4.61 7.60
CA CYS A 252 -24.68 -4.07 7.93
C CYS A 252 -25.59 -3.97 6.70
N ARG A 253 -25.07 -3.46 5.57
CA ARG A 253 -25.79 -3.35 4.29
C ARG A 253 -26.20 -4.72 3.74
N ALA A 254 -25.26 -5.66 3.68
CA ALA A 254 -25.51 -7.02 3.19
C ALA A 254 -26.53 -7.75 4.07
N ALA A 255 -26.38 -7.66 5.39
CA ALA A 255 -27.28 -8.26 6.36
C ALA A 255 -28.72 -7.71 6.24
N LEU A 256 -28.88 -6.39 6.12
CA LEU A 256 -30.19 -5.76 5.88
C LEU A 256 -30.81 -6.24 4.57
N SER A 257 -30.00 -6.36 3.52
CA SER A 257 -30.46 -6.84 2.22
C SER A 257 -30.98 -8.28 2.29
N THR A 258 -30.26 -9.18 2.95
CA THR A 258 -30.72 -10.56 3.20
C THR A 258 -31.93 -10.59 4.12
N TYR A 259 -31.96 -9.73 5.14
CA TYR A 259 -33.09 -9.66 6.07
C TYR A 259 -34.40 -9.24 5.37
N LEU A 260 -34.32 -8.32 4.41
CA LEU A 260 -35.48 -7.80 3.68
C LEU A 260 -35.93 -8.68 2.51
N THR A 261 -34.98 -9.30 1.79
CA THR A 261 -35.27 -10.15 0.62
C THR A 261 -35.52 -11.62 0.98
N LYS A 262 -35.05 -12.05 2.17
CA LYS A 262 -35.02 -13.46 2.60
C LYS A 262 -34.22 -14.38 1.65
N ARG A 263 -33.39 -13.80 0.79
CA ARG A 263 -32.48 -14.50 -0.13
C ARG A 263 -31.05 -14.18 0.25
N ALA A 264 -30.12 -15.04 -0.15
CA ALA A 264 -28.70 -14.76 0.04
C ALA A 264 -28.31 -13.51 -0.78
N VAL A 265 -27.53 -12.61 -0.20
CA VAL A 265 -27.05 -11.39 -0.86
C VAL A 265 -25.55 -11.26 -0.72
N LYS A 266 -24.88 -10.98 -1.84
CA LYS A 266 -23.44 -10.76 -1.93
C LYS A 266 -23.13 -9.32 -2.33
N PHE A 267 -22.25 -8.68 -1.58
CA PHE A 267 -21.58 -7.44 -1.93
C PHE A 267 -20.09 -7.73 -2.09
N SER A 268 -19.51 -7.32 -3.21
CA SER A 268 -18.06 -7.37 -3.44
C SER A 268 -17.64 -6.06 -4.10
N TYR A 269 -16.72 -5.34 -3.47
CA TYR A 269 -16.26 -4.03 -3.94
C TYR A 269 -15.23 -4.17 -5.05
N ASN A 270 -15.39 -3.43 -6.15
CA ASN A 270 -14.27 -3.22 -7.08
C ASN A 270 -13.22 -2.31 -6.42
N ARG A 271 -12.11 -2.03 -7.11
CA ARG A 271 -11.02 -1.26 -6.53
C ARG A 271 -11.43 0.19 -6.27
N GLU A 272 -12.19 0.78 -7.18
CA GLU A 272 -12.71 2.15 -7.10
C GLU A 272 -13.65 2.34 -5.90
N GLN A 273 -14.59 1.42 -5.71
CA GLN A 273 -15.49 1.35 -4.55
C GLN A 273 -14.72 1.16 -3.24
N SER A 274 -13.66 0.33 -3.27
CA SER A 274 -12.79 0.15 -2.11
C SER A 274 -12.07 1.47 -1.77
N LEU A 275 -11.48 2.17 -2.74
CA LEU A 275 -10.71 3.40 -2.48
C LEU A 275 -11.57 4.60 -2.07
N ILE A 276 -12.80 4.70 -2.57
CA ILE A 276 -13.69 5.81 -2.21
C ILE A 276 -14.23 5.68 -0.79
N GLU A 277 -14.53 4.46 -0.33
CA GLU A 277 -15.15 4.24 0.98
C GLU A 277 -14.14 3.85 2.08
N SER A 278 -13.07 3.13 1.76
CA SER A 278 -12.14 2.64 2.77
C SER A 278 -11.51 3.79 3.54
N THR A 279 -11.25 3.54 4.82
CA THR A 279 -10.51 4.49 5.64
C THR A 279 -9.08 4.68 5.12
N LYS A 280 -8.41 5.78 5.48
CA LYS A 280 -7.01 6.06 5.12
C LYS A 280 -6.16 6.31 6.37
N ARG A 281 -4.84 6.31 6.24
CA ARG A 281 -3.96 6.90 7.28
C ARG A 281 -4.21 8.39 7.40
N HIS A 282 -4.29 8.89 8.63
CA HIS A 282 -4.44 10.32 8.94
C HIS A 282 -3.29 11.19 8.40
N PRO A 283 -3.61 12.24 7.62
CA PRO A 283 -2.75 13.40 7.44
C PRO A 283 -2.57 14.14 8.76
N TYR A 284 -1.31 14.44 9.11
CA TYR A 284 -0.97 15.16 10.34
C TYR A 284 -0.24 16.46 9.99
N THR A 285 -0.59 17.55 10.67
CA THR A 285 0.25 18.74 10.79
C THR A 285 0.83 18.79 12.19
N MET A 286 2.16 18.73 12.31
CA MET A 286 2.86 18.57 13.58
C MET A 286 3.85 19.71 13.80
N ARG A 287 3.61 20.53 14.81
CA ARG A 287 4.45 21.69 15.17
C ARG A 287 5.30 21.32 16.38
N TYR A 288 6.61 21.17 16.17
CA TYR A 288 7.58 20.83 17.20
C TYR A 288 8.40 22.06 17.59
N LYS A 289 8.50 22.30 18.89
CA LYS A 289 9.41 23.29 19.49
C LYS A 289 10.25 22.61 20.55
N VAL A 290 11.57 22.60 20.38
CA VAL A 290 12.50 21.90 21.26
C VAL A 290 13.60 22.82 21.74
N GLY A 291 13.94 22.72 23.03
CA GLY A 291 15.09 23.36 23.64
C GLY A 291 16.19 22.31 23.87
N VAL A 292 17.39 22.59 23.37
CA VAL A 292 18.54 21.69 23.47
C VAL A 292 19.77 22.43 24.01
N SER A 293 20.62 21.71 24.74
CA SER A 293 21.94 22.20 25.13
C SER A 293 22.90 22.23 23.93
N ARG A 294 24.03 22.94 24.05
CA ARG A 294 25.10 22.89 23.03
C ARG A 294 25.67 21.49 22.82
N GLU A 295 25.59 20.64 23.84
CA GLU A 295 25.97 19.23 23.74
C GLU A 295 24.83 18.39 23.12
N GLY A 296 23.74 18.96 22.63
CA GLY A 296 22.65 18.22 22.00
C GLY A 296 21.83 17.35 22.96
N LYS A 297 21.82 17.65 24.27
CA LYS A 297 20.85 17.07 25.21
C LYS A 297 19.53 17.83 25.06
N ILE A 298 18.41 17.11 24.97
CA ILE A 298 17.09 17.71 24.96
C ILE A 298 16.70 18.08 26.40
N GLU A 299 16.48 19.37 26.62
CA GLU A 299 16.09 19.94 27.93
C GLU A 299 14.56 20.01 28.04
N GLY A 300 13.86 20.32 26.95
CA GLY A 300 12.40 20.30 26.92
C GLY A 300 11.81 20.37 25.52
N ILE A 301 10.58 19.87 25.37
CA ILE A 301 9.90 19.77 24.08
C ILE A 301 8.40 20.06 24.20
N LYS A 302 7.88 20.80 23.22
CA LYS A 302 6.47 21.12 23.05
C LYS A 302 6.02 20.71 21.65
N ILE A 303 4.94 19.93 21.57
CA ILE A 303 4.46 19.33 20.33
C ILE A 303 2.96 19.59 20.21
N ASN A 304 2.53 20.21 19.11
CA ASN A 304 1.12 20.38 18.77
C ASN A 304 0.82 19.62 17.48
N ILE A 305 -0.17 18.74 17.50
CA ILE A 305 -0.56 17.90 16.37
C ILE A 305 -2.02 18.13 16.05
N ILE A 306 -2.30 18.41 14.77
CA ILE A 306 -3.65 18.42 14.21
C ILE A 306 -3.75 17.25 13.23
N ALA A 307 -4.73 16.38 13.46
CA ALA A 307 -4.98 15.18 12.67
C ALA A 307 -6.30 15.32 11.90
N ASP A 308 -6.25 15.13 10.58
CA ASP A 308 -7.46 15.09 9.76
C ASP A 308 -8.16 13.73 9.92
N ALA A 309 -9.35 13.74 10.52
CA ALA A 309 -10.16 12.55 10.73
C ALA A 309 -11.02 12.20 9.50
N GLY A 310 -11.19 13.13 8.55
CA GLY A 310 -12.24 13.04 7.53
C GLY A 310 -13.63 13.18 8.12
N ALA A 311 -14.64 12.65 7.40
CA ALA A 311 -16.05 12.87 7.71
C ALA A 311 -16.58 12.17 8.97
N TYR A 312 -15.93 11.11 9.46
CA TYR A 312 -16.43 10.28 10.57
C TYR A 312 -15.30 9.90 11.54
N ALA A 313 -15.63 9.62 12.79
CA ALA A 313 -14.61 9.49 13.85
C ALA A 313 -13.73 8.25 13.68
N THR A 314 -14.36 7.11 13.35
CA THR A 314 -13.74 5.78 13.27
C THR A 314 -12.84 5.50 14.50
N CYS A 315 -11.56 5.19 14.25
CA CYS A 315 -10.51 4.97 15.23
C CYS A 315 -9.68 6.23 15.54
N THR A 316 -10.04 7.42 15.05
CA THR A 316 -9.30 8.69 15.29
C THR A 316 -9.00 8.93 16.77
N PRO A 317 -9.94 8.73 17.73
CA PRO A 317 -9.63 8.89 19.15
C PRO A 317 -8.47 8.03 19.62
N PHE A 318 -8.36 6.77 19.20
CA PHE A 318 -7.26 5.89 19.62
C PHE A 318 -5.97 6.12 18.83
N VAL A 319 -6.06 6.43 17.52
CA VAL A 319 -4.88 6.76 16.71
C VAL A 319 -4.15 7.99 17.27
N THR A 320 -4.91 9.04 17.59
CA THR A 320 -4.36 10.28 18.15
C THR A 320 -3.89 10.13 19.60
N TRP A 321 -4.55 9.27 20.40
CA TRP A 321 -4.08 8.92 21.75
C TRP A 321 -2.71 8.24 21.70
N ARG A 322 -2.51 7.30 20.77
CA ARG A 322 -1.20 6.64 20.61
C ARG A 322 -0.11 7.64 20.22
N SER A 323 -0.44 8.63 19.40
CA SER A 323 0.47 9.73 19.10
C SER A 323 0.81 10.57 20.34
N SER A 324 -0.15 10.88 21.22
CA SER A 324 0.12 11.63 22.45
C SER A 324 1.05 10.89 23.41
N VAL A 325 1.06 9.55 23.37
CA VAL A 325 1.93 8.71 24.22
C VAL A 325 3.37 8.60 23.70
N GLN A 326 3.61 8.85 22.40
CA GLN A 326 4.89 8.51 21.75
C GLN A 326 5.56 9.65 20.98
N ALA A 327 4.89 10.80 20.79
CA ALA A 327 5.33 11.88 19.89
C ALA A 327 6.74 12.43 20.14
N ALA A 328 7.25 12.34 21.38
CA ALA A 328 8.59 12.80 21.74
C ALA A 328 9.71 11.77 21.45
N GLY A 329 9.38 10.63 20.83
CA GLY A 329 10.32 9.58 20.45
C GLY A 329 10.82 8.74 21.63
N PRO A 330 11.74 7.79 21.38
CA PRO A 330 12.33 6.91 22.39
C PRO A 330 13.40 7.61 23.24
N TYR A 331 13.17 8.88 23.59
CA TYR A 331 14.14 9.78 24.20
C TYR A 331 13.77 10.13 25.65
N ASP A 332 14.79 10.16 26.51
CA ASP A 332 14.74 10.52 27.92
C ASP A 332 14.74 12.04 28.08
N ILE A 333 13.53 12.61 28.18
CA ILE A 333 13.25 14.05 28.25
C ILE A 333 12.49 14.34 29.54
N ASP A 334 12.98 15.29 30.34
CA ASP A 334 12.40 15.63 31.65
C ASP A 334 11.21 16.59 31.56
N HIS A 335 11.11 17.35 30.46
CA HIS A 335 10.13 18.39 30.27
C HIS A 335 9.41 18.26 28.92
N VAL A 336 8.18 17.73 28.94
CA VAL A 336 7.40 17.39 27.75
C VAL A 336 5.99 17.97 27.85
N ARG A 337 5.52 18.61 26.78
CA ARG A 337 4.10 18.93 26.55
C ARG A 337 3.71 18.45 25.15
N VAL A 338 2.70 17.60 25.06
CA VAL A 338 2.10 17.20 23.78
C VAL A 338 0.62 17.51 23.81
N ASP A 339 0.13 18.08 22.72
CA ASP A 339 -1.27 18.39 22.47
C ASP A 339 -1.65 17.81 21.10
N VAL A 340 -2.68 16.96 21.04
CA VAL A 340 -3.15 16.31 19.81
C VAL A 340 -4.64 16.53 19.65
N THR A 341 -5.07 17.04 18.51
CA THR A 341 -6.50 17.27 18.20
C THR A 341 -6.87 16.54 16.90
N GLY A 342 -7.89 15.68 16.97
CA GLY A 342 -8.53 15.09 15.80
C GLY A 342 -9.68 15.98 15.32
N VAL A 343 -9.76 16.24 14.01
CA VAL A 343 -10.70 17.22 13.44
C VAL A 343 -11.52 16.60 12.31
N TYR A 344 -12.84 16.80 12.35
CA TYR A 344 -13.74 16.45 11.26
C TYR A 344 -13.53 17.38 10.07
N THR A 345 -13.45 16.79 8.88
CA THR A 345 -13.44 17.49 7.60
C THR A 345 -14.40 16.80 6.63
N ASN A 346 -14.64 17.39 5.47
CA ASN A 346 -15.35 16.73 4.38
C ASN A 346 -14.43 15.79 3.57
N ASN A 347 -13.16 15.61 3.91
CA ASN A 347 -12.26 14.71 3.19
C ASN A 347 -12.60 13.22 3.44
N SER A 348 -11.94 12.32 2.70
CA SER A 348 -12.02 10.87 2.93
C SER A 348 -11.72 10.53 4.39
N VAL A 349 -12.46 9.55 4.91
CA VAL A 349 -12.40 9.14 6.30
C VAL A 349 -11.02 8.57 6.63
N SER A 350 -10.38 9.08 7.68
CA SER A 350 -9.16 8.49 8.23
C SER A 350 -9.52 7.42 9.27
N GLY A 351 -8.66 6.42 9.47
CA GLY A 351 -8.92 5.32 10.39
C GLY A 351 -7.69 4.50 10.73
N ALA A 352 -7.90 3.24 11.12
CA ALA A 352 -6.82 2.34 11.49
C ALA A 352 -5.95 2.00 10.27
N MET A 353 -4.66 2.34 10.30
CA MET A 353 -3.66 1.83 9.34
C MET A 353 -2.40 1.39 10.08
N ARG A 354 -1.76 0.30 9.62
CA ARG A 354 -0.56 -0.31 10.22
C ARG A 354 0.44 0.74 10.74
N GLY A 355 0.70 0.73 12.04
CA GLY A 355 1.51 1.75 12.73
C GLY A 355 0.67 2.72 13.57
N PHE A 356 -0.60 2.93 13.23
CA PHE A 356 -1.62 3.54 14.09
C PHE A 356 -1.18 4.89 14.70
N GLY A 357 -0.77 5.84 13.85
CA GLY A 357 -0.27 7.16 14.24
C GLY A 357 1.23 7.25 14.46
N SER A 358 1.92 6.13 14.73
CA SER A 358 3.37 6.11 14.97
C SER A 358 4.21 6.53 13.76
N PRO A 359 3.94 6.08 12.51
CA PRO A 359 4.76 6.50 11.35
C PRO A 359 4.80 8.03 11.15
N GLN A 360 3.68 8.72 11.42
CA GLN A 360 3.59 10.18 11.29
C GLN A 360 4.52 10.89 12.27
N ILE A 361 4.43 10.55 13.57
CA ILE A 361 5.25 11.19 14.59
C ILE A 361 6.73 10.81 14.44
N ILE A 362 7.06 9.58 14.01
CA ILE A 362 8.43 9.10 13.81
C ILE A 362 9.11 9.87 12.70
N PHE A 363 8.42 10.13 11.59
CA PHE A 363 8.92 11.04 10.56
C PHE A 363 9.30 12.41 11.14
N ALA A 364 8.45 13.01 11.98
CA ALA A 364 8.71 14.32 12.55
C ALA A 364 9.87 14.32 13.56
N HIS A 365 9.82 13.46 14.59
CA HIS A 365 10.85 13.50 15.63
C HIS A 365 12.20 12.95 15.15
N GLU A 366 12.26 11.98 14.24
CA GLU A 366 13.55 11.51 13.70
C GLU A 366 14.15 12.47 12.67
N SER A 367 13.34 13.26 11.97
CA SER A 367 13.84 14.39 11.18
C SER A 367 14.42 15.48 12.10
N LEU A 368 13.69 15.81 13.18
CA LEU A 368 14.12 16.77 14.19
C LEU A 368 15.45 16.36 14.84
N MET A 369 15.66 15.07 15.13
CA MET A 369 16.92 14.58 15.71
C MET A 369 18.13 14.84 14.82
N ASP A 370 18.00 14.67 13.49
CA ASP A 370 19.06 15.04 12.56
C ASP A 370 19.26 16.56 12.46
N GLU A 371 18.20 17.35 12.64
CA GLU A 371 18.29 18.82 12.68
C GLU A 371 18.95 19.32 13.97
N ILE A 372 18.71 18.66 15.11
CA ILE A 372 19.45 18.89 16.36
C ILE A 372 20.94 18.55 16.14
N ALA A 373 21.23 17.39 15.54
CA ALA A 373 22.59 16.96 15.21
C ALA A 373 23.33 18.04 14.40
N LEU A 374 22.69 18.51 13.33
CA LEU A 374 23.24 19.56 12.45
C LEU A 374 23.44 20.89 13.19
N THR A 375 22.47 21.31 14.00
CA THR A 375 22.51 22.61 14.68
C THR A 375 23.57 22.66 15.79
N CYS A 376 23.78 21.54 16.47
CA CYS A 376 24.79 21.41 17.53
C CYS A 376 26.16 20.94 17.03
N ASP A 377 26.33 20.69 15.73
CA ASP A 377 27.55 20.13 15.12
C ASP A 377 27.97 18.79 15.77
N ILE A 378 27.00 17.89 15.94
CA ILE A 378 27.16 16.56 16.53
C ILE A 378 26.73 15.52 15.49
N ASP A 379 27.39 14.36 15.46
CA ASP A 379 26.98 13.29 14.56
C ASP A 379 25.59 12.71 14.95
N PRO A 380 24.80 12.24 13.96
CA PRO A 380 23.41 11.82 14.17
C PRO A 380 23.24 10.61 15.09
N ILE A 381 24.26 9.77 15.28
CA ILE A 381 24.19 8.62 16.19
C ILE A 381 24.46 9.09 17.62
N THR A 382 25.48 9.91 17.85
CA THR A 382 25.86 10.42 19.16
C THR A 382 24.74 11.26 19.79
N VAL A 383 24.06 12.11 19.01
CA VAL A 383 22.93 12.89 19.55
C VAL A 383 21.79 11.99 20.03
N ARG A 384 21.51 10.88 19.31
CA ARG A 384 20.50 9.90 19.72
C ARG A 384 20.95 9.14 20.96
N GLU A 385 22.16 8.59 20.96
CA GLU A 385 22.76 7.89 22.11
C GLU A 385 22.76 8.73 23.40
N ARG A 386 22.96 10.04 23.28
CA ARG A 386 22.90 10.97 24.42
C ARG A 386 21.49 11.10 25.00
N ASN A 387 20.46 10.94 24.17
CA ASN A 387 19.07 11.18 24.53
C ASN A 387 18.24 9.90 24.70
N VAL A 388 18.67 8.71 24.25
CA VAL A 388 17.83 7.50 24.32
C VAL A 388 17.43 7.12 25.75
N LEU A 389 16.23 6.58 25.89
CA LEU A 389 15.76 5.91 27.11
C LEU A 389 16.69 4.77 27.51
N LYS A 390 16.90 4.61 28.82
CA LYS A 390 17.72 3.56 29.42
C LYS A 390 16.87 2.72 30.37
N GLN A 391 17.43 1.60 30.83
CA GLN A 391 16.77 0.80 31.86
C GLN A 391 16.50 1.67 33.09
N GLY A 392 15.24 1.69 33.54
CA GLY A 392 14.78 2.52 34.67
C GLY A 392 14.51 3.99 34.33
N SER A 393 14.68 4.45 33.09
CA SER A 393 14.26 5.79 32.66
C SER A 393 12.74 5.95 32.79
N LEU A 394 12.29 7.20 32.92
CA LEU A 394 10.89 7.56 32.85
C LEU A 394 10.54 8.02 31.43
N SER A 395 9.56 7.37 30.79
CA SER A 395 9.04 7.78 29.49
C SER A 395 8.46 9.21 29.52
N MET A 396 8.09 9.74 28.35
CA MET A 396 7.38 11.03 28.26
C MET A 396 6.03 11.04 29.01
N THR A 397 5.43 9.88 29.26
CA THR A 397 4.20 9.73 30.03
C THR A 397 4.45 9.49 31.52
N GLY A 398 5.71 9.43 31.96
CA GLY A 398 6.09 9.11 33.34
C GLY A 398 6.13 7.62 33.68
N GLN A 399 6.00 6.72 32.70
CA GLN A 399 6.15 5.28 32.94
C GLN A 399 7.61 4.93 33.24
N CYS A 400 7.86 4.22 34.33
CA CYS A 400 9.17 3.62 34.62
C CYS A 400 9.39 2.39 33.73
N PHE A 401 10.51 2.34 33.01
CA PHE A 401 10.86 1.20 32.17
C PHE A 401 11.73 0.20 32.95
N ASP A 402 11.09 -0.57 33.83
CA ASP A 402 11.75 -1.58 34.69
C ASP A 402 11.17 -3.01 34.53
N GLN A 403 10.10 -3.19 33.75
CA GLN A 403 9.44 -4.49 33.54
C GLN A 403 9.89 -5.23 32.27
N HIS A 404 10.71 -4.58 31.43
CA HIS A 404 11.25 -5.15 30.19
C HIS A 404 12.67 -4.62 29.94
N THR A 405 13.41 -5.30 29.06
CA THR A 405 14.72 -4.81 28.60
C THR A 405 14.53 -3.59 27.71
N VAL A 406 15.17 -2.47 28.08
CA VAL A 406 15.23 -1.24 27.28
C VAL A 406 16.39 -1.32 26.30
N SER A 407 16.10 -1.58 25.02
CA SER A 407 17.10 -1.87 23.99
C SER A 407 17.28 -0.77 22.94
N ALA A 408 16.80 0.46 23.19
CA ALA A 408 16.92 1.59 22.26
C ALA A 408 18.37 1.87 21.80
N SER A 409 19.33 1.86 22.72
CA SER A 409 20.76 2.01 22.39
C SER A 409 21.32 0.78 21.66
N GLU A 410 20.85 -0.42 22.01
CA GLU A 410 21.30 -1.67 21.41
C GLU A 410 20.89 -1.74 19.93
N VAL A 411 19.62 -1.51 19.62
CA VAL A 411 19.12 -1.51 18.23
C VAL A 411 19.80 -0.42 17.39
N LEU A 412 20.08 0.76 17.96
CA LEU A 412 20.77 1.86 17.28
C LEU A 412 22.21 1.48 16.91
N LYS A 413 22.98 0.98 17.89
CA LYS A 413 24.37 0.57 17.69
C LYS A 413 24.48 -0.60 16.71
N THR A 414 23.62 -1.61 16.87
CA THR A 414 23.61 -2.76 15.96
C THR A 414 23.22 -2.34 14.56
N ALA A 415 22.24 -1.45 14.37
CA ALA A 415 21.90 -0.96 13.05
C ALA A 415 23.07 -0.20 12.39
N ALA A 416 23.74 0.68 13.14
CA ALA A 416 24.92 1.40 12.65
C ALA A 416 26.08 0.48 12.29
N GLU A 417 26.33 -0.57 13.09
CA GLU A 417 27.35 -1.58 12.81
C GLU A 417 27.01 -2.41 11.57
N LYS A 418 25.79 -2.97 11.52
CA LYS A 418 25.36 -3.86 10.43
C LYS A 418 25.22 -3.15 9.09
N SER A 419 24.97 -1.85 9.10
CA SER A 419 24.94 -1.02 7.88
C SER A 419 26.29 -0.41 7.52
N GLN A 420 27.33 -0.60 8.36
CA GLN A 420 28.64 0.07 8.20
C GLN A 420 28.49 1.59 8.07
N PHE A 421 27.62 2.20 8.91
CA PHE A 421 27.09 3.54 8.71
C PHE A 421 28.15 4.61 8.40
N TYR A 422 29.23 4.66 9.20
CA TYR A 422 30.29 5.66 9.03
C TYR A 422 31.14 5.44 7.77
N GLU A 423 31.43 4.18 7.42
CA GLU A 423 32.18 3.83 6.21
C GLU A 423 31.38 4.24 4.96
N ARG A 424 30.08 3.90 4.95
CA ARG A 424 29.15 4.29 3.88
C ARG A 424 28.96 5.81 3.79
N MET A 425 28.83 6.48 4.92
CA MET A 425 28.75 7.94 4.97
C MET A 425 29.99 8.60 4.33
N ALA A 426 31.19 8.11 4.66
CA ALA A 426 32.43 8.61 4.07
C ALA A 426 32.50 8.34 2.56
N GLU A 427 32.11 7.13 2.11
CA GLU A 427 32.04 6.76 0.70
C GLU A 427 31.08 7.68 -0.08
N MET A 428 29.88 7.92 0.45
CA MET A 428 28.87 8.75 -0.20
C MET A 428 29.28 10.23 -0.24
N ASN A 429 29.89 10.76 0.83
CA ASN A 429 30.46 12.11 0.80
C ASN A 429 31.55 12.24 -0.28
N ALA A 430 32.43 11.24 -0.41
CA ALA A 430 33.44 11.24 -1.47
C ALA A 430 32.81 11.24 -2.87
N LYS A 431 31.76 10.43 -3.10
CA LYS A 431 30.99 10.43 -4.36
C LYS A 431 30.30 11.78 -4.64
N ASN A 432 29.80 12.44 -3.59
CA ASN A 432 29.07 13.71 -3.71
C ASN A 432 29.96 14.92 -4.02
N ASN A 433 31.29 14.82 -3.80
CA ASN A 433 32.26 15.86 -4.13
C ASN A 433 32.48 16.05 -5.63
N VAL A 434 31.99 15.13 -6.47
CA VAL A 434 31.99 15.27 -7.92
C VAL A 434 30.87 16.22 -8.34
N ASN A 435 31.13 17.09 -9.32
CA ASN A 435 30.12 17.96 -9.92
C ASN A 435 29.16 17.14 -10.80
N SER A 436 28.22 16.46 -10.15
CA SER A 436 27.18 15.65 -10.78
C SER A 436 25.82 15.97 -10.14
N PRO A 437 24.72 15.97 -10.93
CA PRO A 437 23.37 16.08 -10.40
C PRO A 437 22.98 14.87 -9.54
N ILE A 438 23.68 13.75 -9.67
CA ILE A 438 23.45 12.54 -8.88
C ILE A 438 24.15 12.65 -7.53
N LYS A 439 23.37 12.56 -6.45
CA LYS A 439 23.84 12.59 -5.06
C LYS A 439 23.44 11.32 -4.34
N TYR A 440 24.29 10.88 -3.42
CA TYR A 440 24.09 9.69 -2.60
C TYR A 440 23.87 10.08 -1.15
N GLY A 441 23.05 9.33 -0.43
CA GLY A 441 22.86 9.58 0.99
C GLY A 441 22.51 8.37 1.82
N ILE A 442 22.82 8.50 3.11
CA ILE A 442 22.55 7.50 4.15
C ILE A 442 21.86 8.22 5.31
N GLY A 443 20.82 7.61 5.85
CA GLY A 443 20.02 8.15 6.94
C GLY A 443 19.46 7.04 7.81
N LEU A 444 19.14 7.37 9.05
CA LEU A 444 18.60 6.40 10.01
C LEU A 444 17.40 6.98 10.75
N ALA A 445 16.60 6.07 11.31
CA ALA A 445 15.49 6.38 12.19
C ALA A 445 15.42 5.36 13.32
N LEU A 446 15.19 5.84 14.54
CA LEU A 446 15.01 5.06 15.76
C LEU A 446 13.57 5.16 16.27
N SER A 447 13.03 4.07 16.81
CA SER A 447 11.69 4.05 17.40
C SER A 447 11.58 3.12 18.59
N TYR A 448 10.55 3.37 19.38
CA TYR A 448 9.98 2.44 20.34
C TYR A 448 8.46 2.41 20.12
N ARG A 449 7.82 1.27 20.41
CA ARG A 449 6.37 1.13 20.30
C ARG A 449 5.84 0.34 21.48
N GLY A 450 4.77 0.84 22.09
CA GLY A 450 3.99 0.10 23.07
C GLY A 450 3.36 -1.14 22.44
N CYS A 451 3.57 -2.30 23.05
CA CYS A 451 2.95 -3.53 22.59
C CYS A 451 1.53 -3.62 23.14
N SER A 452 0.62 -4.11 22.28
CA SER A 452 -0.78 -4.35 22.60
C SER A 452 -1.71 -3.12 22.53
N LEU A 453 -3.00 -3.31 22.82
CA LEU A 453 -3.97 -2.19 22.83
C LEU A 453 -3.58 -1.14 23.87
N GLY A 454 -3.03 -1.56 25.01
CA GLY A 454 -2.66 -0.64 26.09
C GLY A 454 -3.87 -0.05 26.77
N ALA A 455 -3.70 1.11 27.41
CA ALA A 455 -4.76 1.73 28.21
C ALA A 455 -5.95 2.27 27.39
N GLU A 456 -5.89 2.11 26.06
CA GLU A 456 -6.93 2.44 25.09
C GLU A 456 -8.16 1.50 25.21
N GLY A 457 -7.99 0.25 25.67
CA GLY A 457 -9.10 -0.70 25.73
C GLY A 457 -8.79 -2.07 26.37
N ALA A 458 -9.80 -2.94 26.43
CA ALA A 458 -9.66 -4.29 26.98
C ALA A 458 -8.84 -5.19 26.06
N ASP A 459 -7.89 -5.93 26.64
CA ASP A 459 -6.77 -6.48 25.89
C ASP A 459 -6.59 -8.00 26.08
N ASN A 460 -7.68 -8.66 26.46
CA ASN A 460 -7.74 -10.08 26.79
C ASN A 460 -7.90 -10.92 25.54
N SER A 461 -7.42 -12.18 25.54
CA SER A 461 -7.63 -13.08 24.38
C SER A 461 -7.89 -14.51 24.79
N THR A 462 -8.43 -15.28 23.84
CA THR A 462 -9.00 -16.60 24.09
C THR A 462 -8.50 -17.63 23.08
N ALA A 463 -8.41 -18.88 23.53
CA ALA A 463 -8.14 -20.02 22.67
C ALA A 463 -8.96 -21.25 23.07
N LEU A 464 -9.37 -22.05 22.09
CA LEU A 464 -10.00 -23.35 22.29
C LEU A 464 -9.10 -24.43 21.70
N LEU A 465 -8.73 -25.42 22.51
CA LEU A 465 -7.88 -26.53 22.10
C LEU A 465 -8.59 -27.85 22.37
N SER A 466 -8.45 -28.80 21.44
CA SER A 466 -8.94 -30.17 21.58
C SER A 466 -7.88 -31.16 21.09
N LEU A 467 -7.32 -31.95 22.01
CA LEU A 467 -6.38 -33.01 21.68
C LEU A 467 -7.14 -34.32 21.42
N ASN A 468 -7.00 -34.84 20.21
CA ASN A 468 -7.74 -35.99 19.73
C ASN A 468 -7.11 -37.32 20.15
N ALA A 469 -7.89 -38.38 19.92
CA ALA A 469 -7.52 -39.75 20.18
C ALA A 469 -6.21 -40.18 19.51
N ASP A 470 -5.91 -39.65 18.33
CA ASP A 470 -4.78 -40.00 17.46
C ASP A 470 -3.58 -39.06 17.64
N SER A 471 -3.56 -38.29 18.74
CA SER A 471 -2.58 -37.22 19.02
C SER A 471 -2.64 -35.99 18.11
N SER A 472 -3.60 -35.91 17.18
CA SER A 472 -3.83 -34.67 16.42
C SER A 472 -4.46 -33.60 17.32
N LEU A 473 -4.14 -32.33 17.07
CA LEU A 473 -4.57 -31.20 17.89
C LEU A 473 -5.36 -30.21 17.04
N ASN A 474 -6.60 -29.91 17.43
CA ASN A 474 -7.37 -28.81 16.89
C ASN A 474 -7.19 -27.57 17.76
N ILE A 475 -6.91 -26.42 17.14
CA ILE A 475 -6.81 -25.13 17.83
C ILE A 475 -7.65 -24.07 17.13
N SER A 476 -8.24 -23.17 17.92
CA SER A 476 -8.90 -21.97 17.44
C SER A 476 -8.66 -20.82 18.42
N THR A 477 -8.65 -19.58 17.94
CA THR A 477 -8.35 -18.40 18.76
C THR A 477 -9.38 -17.29 18.53
N GLY A 478 -9.56 -16.40 19.50
CA GLY A 478 -10.38 -15.20 19.34
C GLY A 478 -9.74 -14.15 18.41
N VAL A 479 -8.40 -14.19 18.29
CA VAL A 479 -7.64 -13.43 17.28
C VAL A 479 -7.57 -14.18 15.95
N CYS A 480 -7.24 -13.45 14.89
CA CYS A 480 -7.61 -13.77 13.52
C CYS A 480 -6.41 -13.69 12.54
N GLU A 481 -6.34 -14.62 11.58
CA GLU A 481 -5.35 -14.57 10.50
C GLU A 481 -5.77 -13.57 9.43
N ASN A 482 -4.88 -12.63 9.14
CA ASN A 482 -5.06 -11.52 8.21
C ASN A 482 -3.94 -11.48 7.13
N GLY A 483 -3.07 -12.50 7.10
CA GLY A 483 -1.87 -12.56 6.26
C GLY A 483 -0.56 -12.47 7.05
N GLN A 484 -0.58 -12.24 8.36
CA GLN A 484 0.60 -12.09 9.21
C GLN A 484 1.28 -13.41 9.63
N GLY A 485 0.66 -14.56 9.38
CA GLY A 485 1.21 -15.87 9.77
C GLY A 485 0.86 -16.26 11.21
N LEU A 486 -0.28 -15.78 11.70
CA LEU A 486 -0.85 -16.12 13.00
C LEU A 486 -1.07 -17.64 13.13
N GLN A 487 -1.67 -18.29 12.14
CA GLN A 487 -2.01 -19.72 12.24
C GLN A 487 -0.76 -20.57 12.48
N THR A 488 0.35 -20.20 11.81
CA THR A 488 1.64 -20.89 11.95
C THR A 488 2.23 -20.65 13.34
N THR A 489 2.23 -19.39 13.79
CA THR A 489 2.77 -19.00 15.10
C THR A 489 2.02 -19.69 16.25
N MET A 490 0.68 -19.69 16.22
CA MET A 490 -0.15 -20.36 17.22
C MET A 490 0.06 -21.88 17.24
N ALA A 491 0.15 -22.49 16.04
CA ALA A 491 0.38 -23.92 15.93
C ALA A 491 1.77 -24.33 16.45
N MET A 492 2.80 -23.51 16.23
CA MET A 492 4.14 -23.73 16.79
C MET A 492 4.15 -23.61 18.32
N ILE A 493 3.48 -22.61 18.89
CA ILE A 493 3.35 -22.45 20.34
C ILE A 493 2.64 -23.66 20.96
N ALA A 494 1.52 -24.09 20.39
CA ALA A 494 0.78 -25.26 20.88
C ALA A 494 1.61 -26.55 20.77
N GLY A 495 2.30 -26.73 19.63
CA GLY A 495 3.19 -27.86 19.37
C GLY A 495 4.34 -27.96 20.35
N GLU A 496 4.96 -26.83 20.68
CA GLU A 496 6.04 -26.75 21.68
C GLU A 496 5.57 -27.18 23.08
N VAL A 497 4.37 -26.74 23.51
CA VAL A 497 3.85 -27.09 24.84
C VAL A 497 3.56 -28.59 24.96
N LEU A 498 2.91 -29.18 23.95
CA LEU A 498 2.42 -30.57 23.98
C LEU A 498 3.38 -31.58 23.36
N GLY A 499 4.50 -31.12 22.79
CA GLY A 499 5.47 -31.98 22.11
C GLY A 499 4.92 -32.66 20.85
N VAL A 500 3.90 -32.08 20.20
CA VAL A 500 3.32 -32.60 18.95
C VAL A 500 3.99 -31.95 17.74
N PRO A 501 4.25 -32.69 16.65
CA PRO A 501 4.79 -32.12 15.44
C PRO A 501 3.75 -31.19 14.76
N LEU A 502 4.24 -30.17 14.05
CA LEU A 502 3.39 -29.12 13.48
C LEU A 502 2.34 -29.66 12.49
N ASP A 503 2.65 -30.73 11.77
CA ASP A 503 1.76 -31.40 10.83
C ASP A 503 0.60 -32.16 11.50
N MET A 504 0.63 -32.34 12.81
CA MET A 504 -0.47 -32.86 13.63
C MET A 504 -1.36 -31.76 14.21
N VAL A 505 -0.98 -30.49 14.07
CA VAL A 505 -1.77 -29.34 14.54
C VAL A 505 -2.64 -28.81 13.41
N ARG A 506 -3.92 -28.60 13.68
CA ARG A 506 -4.91 -28.02 12.76
C ARG A 506 -5.48 -26.75 13.36
N PHE A 507 -5.18 -25.62 12.74
CA PHE A 507 -5.82 -24.35 13.07
C PHE A 507 -7.19 -24.28 12.38
N SER A 508 -8.22 -23.87 13.10
CA SER A 508 -9.56 -23.67 12.58
C SER A 508 -10.03 -22.25 12.85
N GLU A 509 -10.55 -21.60 11.81
CA GLU A 509 -11.21 -20.31 11.94
C GLU A 509 -12.65 -20.54 12.39
N SER A 510 -12.86 -20.56 13.71
CA SER A 510 -14.16 -20.88 14.26
C SER A 510 -15.12 -19.70 14.11
N PRO A 511 -16.40 -19.94 13.80
CA PRO A 511 -17.42 -18.91 13.86
C PRO A 511 -17.56 -18.30 15.25
N THR A 512 -18.16 -17.11 15.30
CA THR A 512 -18.47 -16.39 16.55
C THR A 512 -19.40 -17.13 17.52
N SER A 513 -20.06 -18.19 17.05
CA SER A 513 -20.90 -19.10 17.86
C SER A 513 -20.10 -20.15 18.65
N LEU A 514 -18.83 -20.39 18.30
CA LEU A 514 -18.00 -21.43 18.91
C LEU A 514 -16.86 -20.90 19.78
N ILE A 515 -16.32 -19.72 19.46
CA ILE A 515 -15.25 -19.06 20.23
C ILE A 515 -15.79 -17.78 20.87
N ALA A 516 -15.36 -17.48 22.10
CA ALA A 516 -15.71 -16.21 22.72
C ALA A 516 -14.88 -15.06 22.14
N ASP A 517 -15.34 -13.85 22.40
CA ASP A 517 -14.66 -12.64 21.96
C ASP A 517 -13.31 -12.49 22.67
N GLY A 518 -12.23 -12.60 21.89
CA GLY A 518 -10.84 -12.39 22.33
C GLY A 518 -10.28 -11.03 21.90
N GLY A 519 -11.16 -10.08 21.56
CA GLY A 519 -10.83 -8.74 21.08
C GLY A 519 -10.34 -8.70 19.63
N PRO A 520 -10.14 -7.49 19.07
CA PRO A 520 -9.70 -7.30 17.70
C PRO A 520 -8.28 -7.80 17.45
N THR A 521 -7.98 -8.14 16.18
CA THR A 521 -6.61 -8.44 15.74
C THR A 521 -5.93 -7.19 15.19
N VAL A 522 -5.54 -6.32 16.12
CA VAL A 522 -4.93 -5.00 15.90
C VAL A 522 -3.76 -4.80 16.89
N ALA A 523 -3.13 -3.62 16.90
CA ALA A 523 -2.12 -3.22 17.90
C ALA A 523 -0.95 -4.20 18.06
N SER A 524 -0.70 -5.01 17.03
CA SER A 524 0.29 -6.09 17.00
C SER A 524 0.19 -7.09 18.17
N ARG A 525 -0.98 -7.18 18.81
CA ARG A 525 -1.19 -7.96 20.05
C ARG A 525 -1.28 -9.47 19.85
N ALA A 526 -1.61 -9.92 18.63
CA ALA A 526 -2.06 -11.29 18.41
C ALA A 526 -1.08 -12.36 18.91
N THR A 527 0.22 -12.22 18.64
CA THR A 527 1.24 -13.16 19.16
C THR A 527 1.31 -13.11 20.69
N MET A 528 1.24 -11.92 21.28
CA MET A 528 1.34 -11.75 22.73
C MET A 528 0.11 -12.30 23.46
N THR A 529 -1.08 -11.82 23.12
CA THR A 529 -2.31 -12.16 23.84
C THR A 529 -2.86 -13.50 23.40
N GLY A 530 -3.00 -13.71 22.09
CA GLY A 530 -3.48 -14.98 21.52
C GLY A 530 -2.49 -16.12 21.74
N GLY A 531 -1.18 -15.87 21.61
CA GLY A 531 -0.16 -16.89 21.84
C GLY A 531 -0.09 -17.34 23.29
N ASN A 532 -0.23 -16.42 24.25
CA ASN A 532 -0.38 -16.80 25.65
C ASN A 532 -1.68 -17.55 25.93
N ALA A 533 -2.80 -17.15 25.33
CA ALA A 533 -4.06 -17.90 25.47
C ALA A 533 -3.93 -19.35 24.97
N VAL A 534 -3.25 -19.56 23.82
CA VAL A 534 -2.93 -20.89 23.29
C VAL A 534 -2.01 -21.65 24.26
N LYS A 535 -0.95 -21.02 24.75
CA LYS A 535 0.00 -21.61 25.71
C LYS A 535 -0.71 -22.09 26.97
N LEU A 536 -1.54 -21.25 27.59
CA LEU A 536 -2.29 -21.59 28.81
C LEU A 536 -3.28 -22.75 28.60
N GLY A 537 -3.99 -22.74 27.47
CA GLY A 537 -4.88 -23.85 27.09
C GLY A 537 -4.12 -25.16 26.89
N ALA A 538 -2.96 -25.11 26.21
CA ALA A 538 -2.11 -26.27 25.99
C ALA A 538 -1.48 -26.78 27.30
N GLU A 539 -1.05 -25.89 28.20
CA GLU A 539 -0.51 -26.24 29.52
C GLU A 539 -1.54 -26.94 30.40
N THR A 540 -2.82 -26.55 30.29
CA THR A 540 -3.93 -27.24 30.96
C THR A 540 -4.07 -28.69 30.49
N ILE A 541 -3.99 -28.93 29.18
CA ILE A 541 -4.02 -30.30 28.61
C ILE A 541 -2.76 -31.07 29.05
N ARG A 542 -1.59 -30.43 29.00
CA ARG A 542 -0.30 -31.02 29.39
C ARG A 542 -0.31 -31.46 30.86
N ALA A 543 -0.88 -30.66 31.76
CA ALA A 543 -0.99 -30.99 33.18
C ALA A 543 -1.83 -32.25 33.41
N ARG A 544 -2.98 -32.37 32.74
CA ARG A 544 -3.86 -33.56 32.83
C ARG A 544 -3.16 -34.83 32.34
N LEU A 545 -2.44 -34.72 31.21
CA LEU A 545 -1.64 -35.82 30.68
C LEU A 545 -0.51 -36.20 31.65
N PHE A 546 0.23 -35.21 32.16
CA PHE A 546 1.32 -35.41 33.11
C PHE A 546 0.85 -36.11 34.39
N ASP A 547 -0.25 -35.65 35.00
CA ASP A 547 -0.79 -36.23 36.23
C ASP A 547 -1.16 -37.71 36.07
N THR A 548 -1.54 -38.12 34.85
CA THR A 548 -1.87 -39.51 34.51
C THR A 548 -0.64 -40.41 34.42
N ILE A 549 0.53 -39.88 34.05
CA ILE A 549 1.73 -40.68 33.72
C ILE A 549 2.95 -40.39 34.60
N LYS A 550 2.91 -39.42 35.51
CA LYS A 550 4.08 -38.97 36.30
C LYS A 550 4.76 -40.10 37.09
N SER A 551 3.98 -41.06 37.57
CA SER A 551 4.49 -42.25 38.26
C SER A 551 5.34 -43.13 37.34
N ASP A 552 4.94 -43.31 36.08
CA ASP A 552 5.66 -44.10 35.09
C ASP A 552 6.97 -43.42 34.69
N LEU A 553 6.93 -42.09 34.63
CA LEU A 553 8.09 -41.24 34.33
C LEU A 553 9.06 -41.12 35.51
N LYS A 554 8.68 -41.59 36.71
CA LYS A 554 9.43 -41.46 37.97
C LYS A 554 9.85 -40.03 38.29
N VAL A 555 8.94 -39.08 38.04
CA VAL A 555 9.11 -37.66 38.34
C VAL A 555 7.93 -37.14 39.15
N THR A 556 8.13 -36.03 39.85
CA THR A 556 7.06 -35.38 40.63
C THR A 556 6.60 -34.06 40.01
N ARG A 557 7.46 -33.43 39.19
CA ARG A 557 7.21 -32.12 38.60
C ARG A 557 7.24 -32.18 37.08
N ILE A 558 6.41 -31.38 36.43
CA ILE A 558 6.26 -31.40 34.97
C ILE A 558 7.48 -30.81 34.27
N GLU A 559 8.20 -29.89 34.91
CA GLU A 559 9.47 -29.34 34.43
C GLU A 559 10.61 -30.37 34.37
N ASP A 560 10.48 -31.50 35.09
CA ASP A 560 11.42 -32.61 35.04
C ASP A 560 11.15 -33.53 33.82
N THR A 561 10.36 -33.06 32.84
CA THR A 561 10.03 -33.82 31.62
C THR A 561 10.29 -33.02 30.34
N THR A 562 10.70 -33.73 29.28
CA THR A 562 10.82 -33.18 27.92
C THR A 562 9.73 -33.78 27.03
N TRP A 563 8.99 -32.92 26.34
CA TRP A 563 7.88 -33.30 25.45
C TRP A 563 8.30 -32.98 24.02
N ARG A 564 8.49 -33.99 23.18
CA ARG A 564 8.97 -33.78 21.81
C ARG A 564 8.62 -34.95 20.90
N ASN A 565 8.18 -34.65 19.67
CA ASN A 565 7.89 -35.65 18.64
C ASN A 565 6.96 -36.79 19.11
N GLY A 566 5.92 -36.45 19.87
CA GLY A 566 4.96 -37.41 20.41
C GLY A 566 5.54 -38.31 21.52
N GLN A 567 6.65 -37.93 22.14
CA GLN A 567 7.28 -38.65 23.25
C GLN A 567 7.40 -37.73 24.48
N ILE A 568 7.19 -38.30 25.66
CA ILE A 568 7.33 -37.63 26.94
C ILE A 568 8.45 -38.34 27.70
N LYS A 569 9.58 -37.67 27.90
CA LYS A 569 10.79 -38.24 28.51
C LYS A 569 11.05 -37.66 29.89
N SER A 570 11.57 -38.48 30.80
CA SER A 570 12.08 -38.01 32.08
C SER A 570 13.45 -37.36 31.91
N ASN A 571 13.64 -36.15 32.44
CA ASN A 571 14.93 -35.45 32.44
C ASN A 571 15.86 -35.97 33.55
N LEU A 572 15.31 -36.68 34.54
CA LEU A 572 16.06 -37.29 35.63
C LEU A 572 16.59 -38.68 35.26
N GLN A 573 15.90 -39.39 34.36
CA GLN A 573 16.27 -40.72 33.88
C GLN A 573 16.01 -40.83 32.37
N SER A 574 17.08 -40.69 31.57
CA SER A 574 17.02 -40.62 30.11
C SER A 574 16.35 -41.81 29.41
N ASP A 575 16.37 -42.97 30.04
CA ASP A 575 15.85 -44.23 29.48
C ASP A 575 14.35 -44.39 29.71
N ILE A 576 13.73 -43.50 30.49
CA ILE A 576 12.30 -43.54 30.80
C ILE A 576 11.55 -42.55 29.91
N GLN A 577 10.64 -43.10 29.11
CA GLN A 577 9.75 -42.32 28.26
C GLN A 577 8.39 -42.98 28.13
N VAL A 578 7.36 -42.17 27.93
CA VAL A 578 6.00 -42.59 27.63
C VAL A 578 5.57 -41.96 26.30
N PRO A 579 5.08 -42.75 25.32
CA PRO A 579 4.48 -42.19 24.12
C PRO A 579 3.28 -41.30 24.46
N LEU A 580 3.17 -40.14 23.81
CA LEU A 580 2.03 -39.23 24.02
C LEU A 580 0.69 -39.92 23.77
N GLN A 581 0.62 -40.75 22.74
CA GLN A 581 -0.53 -41.58 22.39
C GLN A 581 -1.00 -42.50 23.53
N GLU A 582 -0.06 -43.04 24.32
CA GLU A 582 -0.35 -43.87 25.48
C GLU A 582 -0.92 -43.03 26.63
N ALA A 583 -0.33 -41.85 26.90
CA ALA A 583 -0.85 -40.91 27.88
C ALA A 583 -2.28 -40.45 27.56
N ILE A 584 -2.55 -40.15 26.28
CA ILE A 584 -3.89 -39.79 25.78
C ILE A 584 -4.87 -40.95 25.99
N SER A 585 -4.49 -42.17 25.62
CA SER A 585 -5.34 -43.36 25.72
C SER A 585 -5.77 -43.62 27.16
N ARG A 586 -4.85 -43.45 28.12
CA ARG A 586 -5.13 -43.60 29.56
C ARG A 586 -6.03 -42.51 30.10
N CYS A 587 -5.78 -41.25 29.74
CA CYS A 587 -6.68 -40.15 30.10
C CYS A 587 -8.11 -40.44 29.65
N ARG A 588 -8.29 -40.93 28.42
CA ARG A 588 -9.61 -41.29 27.87
C ARG A 588 -10.25 -42.46 28.61
N GLN A 589 -9.49 -43.51 28.95
CA GLN A 589 -9.98 -44.63 29.76
C GLN A 589 -10.45 -44.18 31.15
N GLN A 590 -9.83 -43.12 31.70
CA GLN A 590 -10.19 -42.53 32.99
C GLN A 590 -11.28 -41.44 32.88
N GLY A 591 -11.81 -41.15 31.68
CA GLY A 591 -12.80 -40.09 31.48
C GLY A 591 -12.27 -38.66 31.64
N ILE A 592 -10.94 -38.47 31.57
CA ILE A 592 -10.30 -37.16 31.68
C ILE A 592 -10.47 -36.39 30.37
N ASN A 593 -11.02 -35.18 30.47
CA ASN A 593 -11.23 -34.30 29.31
C ASN A 593 -9.90 -33.75 28.77
N LEU A 594 -9.64 -33.92 27.47
CA LEU A 594 -8.46 -33.39 26.78
C LEU A 594 -8.77 -32.20 25.86
N ALA A 595 -9.89 -31.51 26.12
CA ALA A 595 -10.17 -30.18 25.62
C ALA A 595 -9.95 -29.12 26.71
N ALA A 596 -9.46 -27.94 26.32
CA ALA A 596 -9.20 -26.83 27.22
C ALA A 596 -9.53 -25.48 26.57
N TYR A 597 -9.99 -24.57 27.42
CA TYR A 597 -10.23 -23.18 27.08
C TYR A 597 -9.15 -22.32 27.73
N GLY A 598 -8.35 -21.65 26.91
CA GLY A 598 -7.30 -20.74 27.35
C GLY A 598 -7.82 -19.31 27.40
N TRP A 599 -7.54 -18.61 28.50
CA TRP A 599 -7.87 -17.20 28.70
C TRP A 599 -6.62 -16.47 29.20
N PHE A 600 -6.18 -15.46 28.47
CA PHE A 600 -5.06 -14.62 28.87
C PHE A 600 -5.55 -13.21 29.23
N ASP A 601 -5.17 -12.79 30.44
CA ASP A 601 -5.36 -11.43 30.95
C ASP A 601 -3.98 -10.76 31.05
N PRO A 602 -3.73 -9.66 30.32
CA PRO A 602 -2.43 -9.01 30.33
C PRO A 602 -2.11 -8.37 31.70
N PRO A 603 -0.82 -8.06 31.97
CA PRO A 603 -0.44 -7.33 33.16
C PRO A 603 -1.18 -5.99 33.29
N PRO A 604 -1.44 -5.51 34.52
CA PRO A 604 -2.19 -4.29 34.74
C PRO A 604 -1.45 -3.06 34.20
N ILE A 605 -2.22 -2.12 33.68
CA ILE A 605 -1.77 -0.84 33.11
C ILE A 605 -2.62 0.30 33.69
N HIS A 606 -2.13 1.54 33.59
CA HIS A 606 -2.83 2.71 34.16
C HIS A 606 -2.60 3.96 33.30
N TRP A 607 -3.65 4.75 33.14
CA TRP A 607 -3.62 6.05 32.47
C TRP A 607 -4.51 7.06 33.21
N ASP A 608 -4.01 8.27 33.39
CA ASP A 608 -4.74 9.42 33.94
C ASP A 608 -4.98 10.42 32.81
N GLU A 609 -6.21 10.50 32.31
CA GLU A 609 -6.60 11.38 31.19
C GLU A 609 -6.49 12.87 31.53
N GLU A 610 -6.69 13.25 32.80
CA GLU A 610 -6.62 14.66 33.21
C GLU A 610 -5.16 15.13 33.21
N LYS A 611 -4.23 14.28 33.64
CA LYS A 611 -2.80 14.61 33.64
C LYS A 611 -2.10 14.29 32.32
N GLY A 612 -2.64 13.35 31.54
CA GLY A 612 -1.99 12.82 30.35
C GLY A 612 -0.73 12.03 30.69
N THR A 613 -0.77 11.22 31.75
CA THR A 613 0.38 10.47 32.26
C THR A 613 -0.03 9.09 32.76
N GLY A 614 0.91 8.15 32.81
CA GLY A 614 0.68 6.80 33.31
C GLY A 614 1.63 5.77 32.74
N SER A 615 1.28 4.50 32.94
CA SER A 615 1.90 3.31 32.38
C SER A 615 0.98 2.72 31.30
N PRO A 616 0.99 3.28 30.08
CA PRO A 616 0.02 2.95 29.03
C PRO A 616 0.16 1.54 28.46
N TYR A 617 1.34 0.93 28.55
CA TYR A 617 1.62 -0.40 28.02
C TYR A 617 2.42 -1.24 29.02
N PHE A 618 2.22 -2.55 29.03
CA PHE A 618 2.96 -3.47 29.90
C PHE A 618 4.32 -3.88 29.34
N THR A 619 4.57 -3.69 28.03
CA THR A 619 5.89 -3.85 27.42
C THR A 619 6.04 -3.05 26.13
N TRP A 620 7.28 -2.95 25.63
CA TRP A 620 7.69 -2.16 24.48
C TRP A 620 8.67 -2.93 23.57
N VAL A 621 8.60 -2.61 22.29
CA VAL A 621 9.54 -3.04 21.25
C VAL A 621 10.33 -1.85 20.73
N TYR A 622 11.55 -2.12 20.28
CA TYR A 622 12.48 -1.10 19.79
C TYR A 622 12.97 -1.48 18.40
N GLY A 623 13.23 -0.49 17.57
CA GLY A 623 13.77 -0.74 16.24
C GLY A 623 14.53 0.44 15.68
N CYS A 624 15.55 0.15 14.88
CA CYS A 624 16.30 1.13 14.12
C CYS A 624 16.44 0.65 12.67
N GLN A 625 16.17 1.54 11.71
CA GLN A 625 16.40 1.26 10.29
C GLN A 625 17.36 2.29 9.71
N VAL A 626 18.24 1.84 8.81
CA VAL A 626 19.17 2.67 8.05
C VAL A 626 18.85 2.50 6.57
N ALA A 627 18.64 3.61 5.86
CA ALA A 627 18.35 3.63 4.44
C ALA A 627 19.51 4.25 3.65
N GLU A 628 19.81 3.67 2.51
CA GLU A 628 20.75 4.20 1.52
C GLU A 628 19.98 4.62 0.27
N VAL A 629 20.24 5.82 -0.26
CA VAL A 629 19.53 6.39 -1.41
C VAL A 629 20.49 6.99 -2.45
N LYS A 630 20.00 7.06 -3.68
CA LYS A 630 20.55 7.87 -4.77
C LYS A 630 19.48 8.86 -5.20
N VAL A 631 19.81 10.13 -5.24
CA VAL A 631 18.92 11.23 -5.61
C VAL A 631 19.46 11.90 -6.86
N ASP A 632 18.63 11.99 -7.88
CA ASP A 632 18.89 12.86 -9.03
C ASP A 632 18.31 14.24 -8.74
N THR A 633 19.18 15.23 -8.51
CA THR A 633 18.78 16.59 -8.15
C THR A 633 18.23 17.40 -9.33
N SER A 634 18.44 16.96 -10.57
CA SER A 634 17.91 17.66 -11.75
C SER A 634 16.47 17.27 -12.08
N THR A 635 16.02 16.11 -11.58
CA THR A 635 14.67 15.57 -11.77
C THR A 635 13.87 15.40 -10.48
N GLY A 636 14.54 15.32 -9.32
CA GLY A 636 13.95 14.98 -8.04
C GLY A 636 13.77 13.47 -7.80
N LYS A 637 14.26 12.60 -8.70
CA LYS A 637 14.08 11.14 -8.56
C LYS A 637 14.89 10.58 -7.40
N VAL A 638 14.25 9.77 -6.56
CA VAL A 638 14.88 9.05 -5.45
C VAL A 638 14.84 7.54 -5.73
N ASP A 639 16.00 6.91 -5.80
CA ASP A 639 16.17 5.46 -5.82
C ASP A 639 16.64 4.99 -4.43
N VAL A 640 15.90 4.06 -3.80
CA VAL A 640 16.36 3.40 -2.58
C VAL A 640 17.32 2.27 -2.98
N LEU A 641 18.54 2.30 -2.45
CA LEU A 641 19.60 1.36 -2.80
C LEU A 641 19.67 0.15 -1.86
N GLY A 642 19.30 0.36 -0.59
CA GLY A 642 19.37 -0.67 0.44
C GLY A 642 18.73 -0.20 1.74
N VAL A 643 18.23 -1.15 2.54
CA VAL A 643 17.73 -0.90 3.89
C VAL A 643 18.28 -1.95 4.85
N THR A 644 18.93 -1.50 5.92
CA THR A 644 19.29 -2.35 7.07
C THR A 644 18.28 -2.13 8.18
N ALA A 645 17.62 -3.17 8.65
CA ALA A 645 16.59 -3.10 9.67
C ALA A 645 16.94 -3.99 10.87
N VAL A 646 16.92 -3.40 12.07
CA VAL A 646 17.19 -4.08 13.33
C VAL A 646 16.01 -3.87 14.27
N HIS A 647 15.43 -4.96 14.77
CA HIS A 647 14.30 -4.90 15.69
C HIS A 647 14.51 -5.82 16.89
N ASP A 648 14.26 -5.30 18.10
CA ASP A 648 14.08 -6.13 19.29
C ASP A 648 12.64 -6.63 19.34
N VAL A 649 12.48 -7.93 19.13
CA VAL A 649 11.19 -8.63 19.11
C VAL A 649 11.08 -9.66 20.22
N GLY A 650 11.94 -9.58 21.23
CA GLY A 650 12.14 -10.66 22.20
C GLY A 650 12.44 -11.96 21.48
N LYS A 651 11.73 -13.04 21.80
CA LYS A 651 11.95 -14.33 21.12
C LYS A 651 11.31 -14.36 19.72
N VAL A 652 12.11 -14.66 18.69
CA VAL A 652 11.61 -14.97 17.35
C VAL A 652 10.99 -16.36 17.34
N ILE A 653 9.67 -16.44 17.19
CA ILE A 653 8.93 -17.71 17.10
C ILE A 653 9.16 -18.40 15.75
N ASN A 654 9.06 -17.64 14.64
CA ASN A 654 9.32 -18.14 13.29
C ASN A 654 10.12 -17.09 12.48
N PRO A 655 11.40 -17.35 12.15
CA PRO A 655 12.21 -16.41 11.39
C PRO A 655 11.65 -16.06 10.01
N VAL A 656 10.98 -17.00 9.33
CA VAL A 656 10.36 -16.74 8.01
C VAL A 656 9.23 -15.72 8.13
N GLY A 657 8.41 -15.83 9.19
CA GLY A 657 7.34 -14.88 9.49
C GLY A 657 7.89 -13.51 9.89
N PHE A 658 8.93 -13.48 10.74
CA PHE A 658 9.61 -12.25 11.16
C PHE A 658 10.18 -11.47 9.97
N GLU A 659 11.00 -12.13 9.13
CA GLU A 659 11.60 -11.50 7.94
C GLU A 659 10.53 -11.01 6.97
N GLY A 660 9.46 -11.79 6.74
CA GLY A 660 8.35 -11.38 5.88
C GLY A 660 7.59 -10.17 6.41
N GLN A 661 7.37 -10.06 7.73
CA GLN A 661 6.72 -8.90 8.34
C GLN A 661 7.57 -7.64 8.22
N VAL A 662 8.88 -7.75 8.49
CA VAL A 662 9.83 -6.62 8.36
C VAL A 662 9.95 -6.18 6.90
N ALA A 663 10.11 -7.11 5.96
CA ALA A 663 10.19 -6.80 4.54
C ALA A 663 8.92 -6.10 4.02
N GLY A 664 7.73 -6.61 4.39
CA GLY A 664 6.46 -5.97 4.03
C GLY A 664 6.27 -4.60 4.68
N GLY A 665 6.78 -4.41 5.91
CA GLY A 665 6.76 -3.11 6.58
C GLY A 665 7.68 -2.08 5.92
N ILE A 666 8.90 -2.47 5.55
CA ILE A 666 9.82 -1.61 4.79
C ILE A 666 9.21 -1.23 3.44
N ALA A 667 8.59 -2.17 2.72
CA ALA A 667 7.90 -1.89 1.47
C ALA A 667 6.80 -0.82 1.65
N GLN A 668 5.91 -0.98 2.63
CA GLN A 668 4.88 0.03 2.93
C GLN A 668 5.47 1.38 3.36
N GLY A 669 6.59 1.37 4.08
CA GLY A 669 7.28 2.60 4.50
C GLY A 669 8.00 3.32 3.34
N ILE A 670 8.55 2.59 2.36
CA ILE A 670 9.04 3.17 1.09
C ILE A 670 7.87 3.85 0.37
N GLY A 671 6.73 3.17 0.30
CA GLY A 671 5.49 3.72 -0.25
C GLY A 671 5.12 5.05 0.40
N PHE A 672 4.93 5.04 1.72
CA PHE A 672 4.60 6.24 2.50
C PHE A 672 5.63 7.36 2.37
N GLY A 673 6.93 7.01 2.31
CA GLY A 673 7.99 8.00 2.25
C GLY A 673 8.10 8.72 0.90
N ILE A 674 7.97 8.01 -0.22
CA ILE A 674 8.41 8.55 -1.52
C ILE A 674 7.48 8.29 -2.71
N LEU A 675 6.48 7.40 -2.62
CA LEU A 675 5.68 6.98 -3.80
C LEU A 675 4.17 7.21 -3.67
N GLU A 676 3.58 6.75 -2.59
CA GLU A 676 2.13 6.70 -2.40
C GLU A 676 1.62 8.10 -2.09
N ASP A 677 0.68 8.60 -2.90
CA ASP A 677 0.00 9.88 -2.70
C ASP A 677 -1.47 9.68 -3.08
N TYR A 678 -2.33 9.56 -2.07
CA TYR A 678 -3.78 9.49 -2.28
C TYR A 678 -4.30 10.90 -2.53
N ASN A 679 -4.34 11.28 -3.79
CA ASN A 679 -4.68 12.62 -4.19
C ASN A 679 -6.19 12.86 -4.02
N ILE A 680 -6.52 13.79 -3.12
CA ILE A 680 -7.87 14.32 -2.88
C ILE A 680 -7.82 15.84 -2.97
N GLU A 681 -8.72 16.41 -3.77
CA GLU A 681 -8.84 17.85 -3.96
C GLU A 681 -10.29 18.28 -3.80
N GLN A 682 -10.56 19.23 -2.91
CA GLN A 682 -11.93 19.67 -2.62
C GLN A 682 -12.86 18.49 -2.27
N SER A 683 -12.37 17.52 -1.49
CA SER A 683 -13.07 16.26 -1.13
C SER A 683 -13.35 15.29 -2.31
N GLU A 684 -12.92 15.61 -3.52
CA GLU A 684 -12.99 14.68 -4.66
C GLU A 684 -11.74 13.80 -4.74
N VAL A 685 -11.96 12.48 -4.76
CA VAL A 685 -10.90 11.48 -4.92
C VAL A 685 -10.41 11.48 -6.37
N LYS A 686 -9.11 11.74 -6.58
CA LYS A 686 -8.46 11.72 -7.90
C LYS A 686 -7.58 10.49 -8.13
N SER A 687 -7.26 9.77 -7.05
CA SER A 687 -6.54 8.50 -7.06
C SER A 687 -7.51 7.39 -6.68
N ASP A 688 -8.28 6.91 -7.65
CA ASP A 688 -9.38 5.95 -7.52
C ASP A 688 -9.00 4.50 -7.83
N ASN A 689 -7.81 4.23 -8.40
CA ASN A 689 -7.33 2.87 -8.67
C ASN A 689 -5.78 2.82 -8.65
N PHE A 690 -5.16 1.65 -8.74
CA PHE A 690 -3.70 1.46 -8.63
C PHE A 690 -2.91 1.99 -9.84
N ASP A 691 -3.56 2.35 -10.95
CA ASP A 691 -2.94 3.12 -12.03
C ASP A 691 -2.77 4.60 -11.66
N THR A 692 -3.61 5.14 -10.76
CA THR A 692 -3.55 6.53 -10.27
C THR A 692 -3.01 6.65 -8.83
N TYR A 693 -3.06 5.57 -8.04
CA TYR A 693 -2.46 5.42 -6.71
C TYR A 693 -1.24 4.51 -6.74
N LEU A 694 -0.08 5.11 -6.49
CA LEU A 694 1.20 4.47 -6.74
C LEU A 694 1.72 3.69 -5.51
N MET A 695 1.31 2.42 -5.37
CA MET A 695 1.92 1.43 -4.43
C MET A 695 3.27 0.84 -4.90
N PRO A 696 4.30 0.69 -4.05
CA PRO A 696 5.59 0.14 -4.44
C PRO A 696 5.49 -1.18 -5.22
N THR A 697 6.25 -1.28 -6.32
CA THR A 697 6.37 -2.50 -7.12
C THR A 697 7.59 -3.31 -6.68
N ILE A 698 7.73 -4.55 -7.16
CA ILE A 698 8.90 -5.40 -6.87
C ILE A 698 10.25 -4.76 -7.24
N LYS A 699 10.25 -3.80 -8.16
CA LYS A 699 11.44 -3.11 -8.65
C LYS A 699 11.78 -1.85 -7.87
N ASP A 700 10.86 -1.37 -7.05
CA ASP A 700 11.07 -0.29 -6.09
C ASP A 700 11.66 -0.82 -4.77
N ILE A 701 11.61 -2.15 -4.55
CA ILE A 701 12.14 -2.79 -3.33
C ILE A 701 13.63 -3.13 -3.52
N PRO A 702 14.53 -2.58 -2.68
CA PRO A 702 15.95 -2.88 -2.73
C PRO A 702 16.29 -4.19 -2.00
N ASN A 703 17.58 -4.53 -1.96
CA ASN A 703 18.06 -5.58 -1.04
C ASN A 703 17.82 -5.14 0.41
N LEU A 704 17.27 -6.06 1.21
CA LEU A 704 16.94 -5.83 2.62
C LEU A 704 17.85 -6.65 3.52
N ASN A 705 18.46 -6.01 4.52
CA ASN A 705 19.32 -6.63 5.51
C ASN A 705 18.63 -6.62 6.87
N ILE A 706 17.95 -7.70 7.23
CA ILE A 706 17.03 -7.78 8.38
C ILE A 706 17.67 -8.55 9.52
N HIS A 707 17.70 -7.95 10.71
CA HIS A 707 18.26 -8.54 11.93
C HIS A 707 17.26 -8.47 13.09
N ALA A 708 17.17 -9.57 13.84
CA ALA A 708 16.47 -9.60 15.12
C ALA A 708 17.46 -9.45 16.28
N ILE A 709 17.08 -8.69 17.29
CA ILE A 709 17.66 -8.75 18.64
C ILE A 709 16.68 -9.54 19.51
N GLU A 710 17.19 -10.53 20.25
CA GLU A 710 16.38 -11.38 21.11
C GLU A 710 16.59 -11.05 22.59
N ASN A 711 15.75 -10.15 23.13
CA ASN A 711 15.64 -9.86 24.56
C ASN A 711 14.31 -10.42 25.11
N PRO A 712 14.27 -11.67 25.62
CA PRO A 712 13.03 -12.34 26.00
C PRO A 712 12.18 -11.52 26.98
N ASP A 713 10.89 -11.37 26.64
CA ASP A 713 9.94 -10.60 27.43
C ASP A 713 9.10 -11.47 28.38
N PRO A 714 9.01 -11.16 29.68
CA PRO A 714 8.25 -11.98 30.63
C PRO A 714 6.75 -12.04 30.35
N ALA A 715 6.17 -11.03 29.66
CA ALA A 715 4.76 -11.01 29.32
C ALA A 715 4.45 -11.77 28.01
N GLY A 716 5.45 -12.12 27.22
CA GLY A 716 5.30 -12.79 25.94
C GLY A 716 5.32 -14.33 26.03
N PRO A 717 4.61 -15.06 25.15
CA PRO A 717 4.76 -16.52 25.10
C PRO A 717 6.18 -16.87 24.70
N TYR A 718 6.88 -17.61 25.55
CA TYR A 718 8.30 -17.96 25.39
C TYR A 718 9.24 -16.76 25.22
N GLY A 719 8.86 -15.58 25.69
CA GLY A 719 9.67 -14.37 25.55
C GLY A 719 9.38 -13.52 24.31
N ALA A 720 8.40 -13.88 23.47
CA ALA A 720 8.14 -13.18 22.22
C ALA A 720 7.42 -11.84 22.40
N LYS A 721 7.83 -10.82 21.64
CA LYS A 721 7.14 -9.53 21.51
C LYS A 721 6.50 -9.38 20.13
N SER A 722 5.98 -8.19 19.85
CA SER A 722 5.26 -7.89 18.61
C SER A 722 6.19 -7.34 17.50
N ILE A 723 5.86 -7.60 16.22
CA ILE A 723 6.58 -7.05 15.05
C ILE A 723 5.67 -6.57 13.92
N GLY A 724 4.36 -6.83 14.02
CA GLY A 724 3.40 -6.53 12.96
C GLY A 724 3.49 -5.06 12.50
N GLU A 725 3.21 -4.12 13.37
CA GLU A 725 3.26 -2.68 13.06
C GLU A 725 4.65 -2.03 13.17
N PRO A 726 5.51 -2.36 14.16
CA PRO A 726 6.85 -1.78 14.27
C PRO A 726 7.69 -1.87 12.98
N ALA A 727 7.46 -2.93 12.18
CA ALA A 727 8.11 -3.13 10.90
C ALA A 727 7.87 -1.99 9.88
N ALA A 728 6.76 -1.26 9.96
CA ALA A 728 6.31 -0.29 8.96
C ALA A 728 6.58 1.19 9.33
N GLU A 729 7.22 1.44 10.47
CA GLU A 729 7.26 2.78 11.07
C GLU A 729 8.47 3.62 10.67
N LEU A 730 9.59 2.96 10.34
CA LEU A 730 10.90 3.59 10.34
C LEU A 730 11.42 3.96 8.93
N ALA A 731 11.07 3.18 7.91
CA ALA A 731 11.69 3.30 6.59
C ALA A 731 11.49 4.68 5.97
N ALA A 732 10.30 5.27 6.07
CA ALA A 732 10.01 6.61 5.55
C ALA A 732 10.93 7.66 6.18
N ALA A 733 11.07 7.66 7.51
CA ALA A 733 11.92 8.60 8.24
C ALA A 733 13.41 8.42 7.90
N ALA A 734 13.89 7.17 7.83
CA ALA A 734 15.27 6.87 7.45
C ALA A 734 15.59 7.35 6.02
N ILE A 735 14.65 7.16 5.08
CA ILE A 735 14.77 7.62 3.69
C ILE A 735 14.81 9.15 3.62
N VAL A 736 13.92 9.86 4.35
CA VAL A 736 13.93 11.33 4.39
C VAL A 736 15.28 11.86 4.90
N ASN A 737 15.80 11.26 5.97
CA ASN A 737 17.11 11.63 6.51
C ASN A 737 18.23 11.37 5.48
N ALA A 738 18.16 10.27 4.74
CA ALA A 738 19.10 9.95 3.67
C ALA A 738 19.03 10.94 2.49
N VAL A 739 17.83 11.34 2.09
CA VAL A 739 17.61 12.37 1.05
C VAL A 739 18.13 13.73 1.50
N ALA A 740 17.88 14.11 2.76
CA ALA A 740 18.39 15.35 3.33
C ALA A 740 19.94 15.35 3.38
N PHE A 741 20.55 14.22 3.71
CA PHE A 741 22.01 14.05 3.63
C PHE A 741 22.52 14.24 2.20
N ALA A 742 21.85 13.65 1.20
CA ALA A 742 22.27 13.68 -0.20
C ALA A 742 22.15 15.08 -0.81
N THR A 743 21.02 15.75 -0.56
CA THR A 743 20.67 17.04 -1.17
C THR A 743 21.12 18.25 -0.37
N LYS A 744 21.51 18.05 0.90
CA LYS A 744 21.74 19.11 1.89
C LYS A 744 20.51 20.01 2.12
N LYS A 745 19.32 19.53 1.75
CA LYS A 745 18.03 20.21 1.92
C LYS A 745 17.12 19.37 2.80
N ARG A 746 16.56 19.99 3.85
CA ARG A 746 15.58 19.31 4.72
C ARG A 746 14.20 19.34 4.07
N HIS A 747 13.57 18.18 3.97
CA HIS A 747 12.18 18.04 3.58
C HIS A 747 11.34 17.77 4.83
N ARG A 748 10.29 18.57 5.04
CA ARG A 748 9.39 18.47 6.21
C ARG A 748 7.95 18.08 5.83
N THR A 749 7.75 17.65 4.60
CA THR A 749 6.44 17.22 4.08
C THR A 749 6.62 15.90 3.33
N LEU A 750 5.80 14.91 3.67
CA LEU A 750 5.66 13.66 2.92
C LEU A 750 4.46 13.72 1.95
N PRO A 751 4.49 12.95 0.84
CA PRO A 751 5.58 12.09 0.40
C PRO A 751 6.64 12.88 -0.38
N LEU A 752 7.88 12.37 -0.44
CA LEU A 752 8.96 12.92 -1.28
C LEU A 752 8.81 12.49 -2.73
N THR A 753 7.72 12.93 -3.38
CA THR A 753 7.55 12.75 -4.83
C THR A 753 8.67 13.47 -5.60
N LEU A 754 8.76 13.20 -6.90
CA LEU A 754 9.68 13.92 -7.79
C LEU A 754 9.51 15.44 -7.65
N GLU A 755 8.26 15.90 -7.62
CA GLU A 755 7.89 17.29 -7.44
C GLU A 755 8.30 17.84 -6.07
N GLN A 756 8.05 17.09 -4.99
CA GLN A 756 8.43 17.50 -3.63
C GLN A 756 9.94 17.65 -3.46
N VAL A 757 10.73 16.75 -4.06
CA VAL A 757 12.18 16.80 -3.99
C VAL A 757 12.71 17.98 -4.80
N TYR A 758 12.23 18.14 -6.04
CA TYR A 758 12.69 19.18 -6.97
C TYR A 758 12.18 20.59 -6.61
N LEU A 759 10.86 20.78 -6.51
CA LEU A 759 10.22 22.07 -6.26
C LEU A 759 10.13 22.42 -4.77
N GLY A 760 10.10 21.43 -3.88
CA GLY A 760 9.83 21.63 -2.45
C GLY A 760 8.36 21.54 -2.06
N TYR A 761 7.46 21.27 -3.01
CA TYR A 761 6.03 21.04 -2.78
C TYR A 761 5.48 20.04 -3.80
N ASN A 762 4.43 19.30 -3.40
CA ASN A 762 3.72 18.38 -4.28
C ASN A 762 2.79 19.14 -5.23
N LEU A 763 2.86 18.84 -6.53
CA LEU A 763 1.88 19.35 -7.47
C LEU A 763 0.61 18.52 -7.37
N LYS A 764 -0.47 19.18 -6.97
CA LYS A 764 -1.81 18.61 -6.90
C LYS A 764 -2.49 18.79 -8.26
N LYS A 765 -2.94 17.68 -8.84
CA LYS A 765 -3.70 17.71 -10.10
C LYS A 765 -5.02 18.46 -9.84
N PRO A 766 -5.27 19.61 -10.50
CA PRO A 766 -6.54 20.31 -10.34
C PRO A 766 -7.69 19.44 -10.87
N VAL A 767 -8.91 19.76 -10.43
CA VAL A 767 -10.16 19.22 -11.00
C VAL A 767 -10.07 19.30 -12.53
N ARG A 768 -10.21 18.18 -13.27
CA ARG A 768 -9.98 18.24 -14.72
C ARG A 768 -11.08 19.09 -15.37
N GLN A 769 -10.68 20.00 -16.25
CA GLN A 769 -11.61 20.72 -17.14
C GLN A 769 -12.33 19.77 -18.11
N SER A 770 -11.73 18.62 -18.46
CA SER A 770 -12.38 17.56 -19.22
C SER A 770 -13.41 16.77 -18.39
N GLU A 771 -13.25 16.67 -17.07
CA GLU A 771 -14.28 16.11 -16.16
C GLU A 771 -15.46 17.09 -16.03
N LEU A 772 -15.19 18.40 -16.09
CA LEU A 772 -16.23 19.44 -16.18
C LEU A 772 -16.95 19.48 -17.54
N LEU A 773 -16.34 18.98 -18.62
CA LEU A 773 -16.95 18.90 -19.97
C LEU A 773 -17.69 17.57 -20.21
N CYS A 774 -17.43 16.53 -19.42
CA CYS A 774 -18.26 15.31 -19.35
C CYS A 774 -19.51 15.51 -18.48
N SER A 775 -19.91 16.75 -18.22
CA SER A 775 -21.15 17.14 -17.53
C SER A 775 -22.42 16.94 -18.38
N GLY A 776 -22.37 16.04 -19.36
CA GLY A 776 -23.52 15.56 -20.10
C GLY A 776 -23.55 14.04 -20.04
N ASP A 777 -24.36 13.52 -19.11
CA ASP A 777 -24.73 12.12 -18.90
C ASP A 777 -23.76 11.24 -18.06
N ASN A 778 -24.21 11.00 -16.83
CA ASN A 778 -23.80 10.07 -15.77
C ASN A 778 -22.91 8.87 -16.18
N HIS A 779 -21.72 8.80 -15.59
CA HIS A 779 -21.02 7.53 -15.35
C HIS A 779 -20.52 7.47 -13.90
N HIS A 780 -21.42 7.20 -12.94
CA HIS A 780 -21.05 7.17 -11.52
C HIS A 780 -20.63 5.77 -11.02
N GLN A 781 -20.91 4.71 -11.79
CA GLN A 781 -20.62 3.34 -11.37
C GLN A 781 -19.82 2.57 -12.43
N VAL A 782 -18.60 2.15 -12.04
CA VAL A 782 -17.74 1.34 -12.90
C VAL A 782 -18.27 -0.09 -12.96
N ASN A 783 -18.76 -0.50 -14.13
CA ASN A 783 -19.09 -1.89 -14.40
C ASN A 783 -17.86 -2.77 -14.15
N ARG A 784 -18.01 -3.79 -13.31
CA ARG A 784 -17.05 -4.88 -13.26
C ARG A 784 -17.21 -5.62 -14.58
N LEU A 785 -16.16 -5.72 -15.37
CA LEU A 785 -16.14 -6.65 -16.49
C LEU A 785 -16.01 -8.06 -15.90
N CYS A 786 -17.13 -8.62 -15.43
CA CYS A 786 -17.16 -9.96 -14.84
C CYS A 786 -17.04 -11.04 -15.92
N ASP A 787 -17.57 -10.78 -17.12
CA ASP A 787 -17.51 -11.70 -18.26
C ASP A 787 -16.90 -11.01 -19.50
N LEU A 788 -15.82 -11.57 -20.03
CA LEU A 788 -15.18 -11.13 -21.28
C LEU A 788 -15.44 -12.17 -22.38
N ASN A 789 -16.10 -11.74 -23.47
CA ASN A 789 -16.25 -12.56 -24.67
C ASN A 789 -14.98 -12.46 -25.51
N VAL A 790 -14.16 -13.52 -25.54
CA VAL A 790 -12.89 -13.56 -26.28
C VAL A 790 -12.98 -14.56 -27.44
N THR A 791 -12.79 -14.08 -28.66
CA THR A 791 -12.64 -14.90 -29.88
C THR A 791 -11.17 -15.00 -30.27
N ARG A 792 -10.71 -16.18 -30.69
CA ARG A 792 -9.32 -16.46 -31.08
C ARG A 792 -9.24 -17.02 -32.50
N PRO A 793 -8.81 -16.24 -33.50
CA PRO A 793 -8.64 -16.72 -34.86
C PRO A 793 -7.38 -17.60 -34.99
N GLU A 794 -7.42 -18.56 -35.91
CA GLU A 794 -6.28 -19.43 -36.23
C GLU A 794 -5.34 -18.81 -37.28
N THR A 795 -5.86 -17.91 -38.12
CA THR A 795 -5.12 -17.28 -39.23
C THR A 795 -5.33 -15.78 -39.29
N LEU A 796 -4.40 -15.05 -39.92
CA LEU A 796 -4.56 -13.62 -40.17
C LEU A 796 -5.79 -13.31 -41.04
N GLY A 797 -6.06 -14.14 -42.05
CA GLY A 797 -7.25 -13.99 -42.89
C GLY A 797 -8.55 -14.06 -42.09
N GLU A 798 -8.68 -15.05 -41.20
CA GLU A 798 -9.84 -15.18 -40.32
C GLU A 798 -9.99 -13.98 -39.39
N ALA A 799 -8.90 -13.47 -38.81
CA ALA A 799 -8.92 -12.29 -37.97
C ALA A 799 -9.48 -11.06 -38.71
N LEU A 800 -9.02 -10.82 -39.94
CA LEU A 800 -9.48 -9.73 -40.79
C LEU A 800 -10.95 -9.89 -41.19
N SER A 801 -11.40 -11.11 -41.50
CA SER A 801 -12.82 -11.36 -41.78
C SER A 801 -13.71 -11.12 -40.56
N LEU A 802 -13.27 -11.51 -39.36
CA LEU A 802 -14.01 -11.27 -38.12
C LEU A 802 -14.12 -9.76 -37.80
N MET A 803 -13.05 -9.00 -38.01
CA MET A 803 -13.05 -7.54 -37.83
C MET A 803 -14.02 -6.82 -38.78
N GLN A 804 -14.27 -7.38 -39.96
CA GLN A 804 -15.28 -6.84 -40.88
C GLN A 804 -16.71 -7.12 -40.42
N GLN A 805 -16.95 -8.25 -39.73
CA GLN A 805 -18.29 -8.68 -39.34
C GLN A 805 -18.88 -7.90 -38.16
N GLY A 806 -18.04 -7.25 -37.36
CA GLY A 806 -18.49 -6.42 -36.24
C GLY A 806 -17.35 -5.66 -35.56
N SER A 807 -17.69 -4.65 -34.78
CA SER A 807 -16.70 -3.91 -33.99
C SER A 807 -16.18 -4.80 -32.86
N MET A 808 -14.90 -5.18 -32.95
CA MET A 808 -14.19 -5.96 -31.94
C MET A 808 -12.99 -5.17 -31.44
N THR A 809 -12.67 -5.28 -30.15
CA THR A 809 -11.41 -4.74 -29.62
C THR A 809 -10.31 -5.79 -29.75
N ILE A 810 -9.21 -5.41 -30.40
CA ILE A 810 -8.08 -6.29 -30.64
C ILE A 810 -7.29 -6.50 -29.34
N LEU A 811 -7.07 -7.76 -28.97
CA LEU A 811 -6.23 -8.14 -27.84
C LEU A 811 -4.89 -8.66 -28.35
N ALA A 812 -3.87 -7.81 -28.28
CA ALA A 812 -2.48 -8.10 -28.64
C ALA A 812 -1.53 -7.52 -27.57
N GLY A 813 -1.52 -8.15 -26.40
CA GLY A 813 -1.09 -7.52 -25.15
C GLY A 813 -2.28 -7.46 -24.20
N GLY A 814 -2.58 -6.29 -23.63
CA GLY A 814 -3.82 -6.11 -22.87
C GLY A 814 -3.83 -5.09 -21.75
N THR A 815 -2.71 -4.38 -21.51
CA THR A 815 -2.59 -3.48 -20.35
C THR A 815 -3.65 -2.38 -20.33
N ASP A 816 -3.99 -1.81 -21.50
CA ASP A 816 -4.97 -0.72 -21.61
C ASP A 816 -6.38 -1.19 -21.98
N VAL A 817 -6.58 -2.47 -22.29
CA VAL A 817 -7.89 -2.98 -22.75
C VAL A 817 -8.95 -2.77 -21.67
N LEU A 818 -8.63 -3.11 -20.42
CA LEU A 818 -9.53 -2.89 -19.29
C LEU A 818 -9.75 -1.39 -19.06
N VAL A 819 -8.70 -0.57 -19.18
CA VAL A 819 -8.79 0.89 -19.01
C VAL A 819 -9.73 1.51 -20.05
N GLN A 820 -9.63 1.10 -21.31
CA GLN A 820 -10.47 1.57 -22.41
C GLN A 820 -11.92 1.07 -22.28
N HIS A 821 -12.12 -0.18 -21.86
CA HIS A 821 -13.46 -0.72 -21.64
C HIS A 821 -14.16 -0.02 -20.47
N ARG A 822 -13.44 0.45 -19.44
CA ARG A 822 -14.01 1.30 -18.39
C ARG A 822 -14.63 2.60 -18.93
N LEU A 823 -14.22 3.05 -20.11
CA LEU A 823 -14.74 4.26 -20.76
C LEU A 823 -15.97 3.98 -21.65
N GLN A 824 -16.46 2.74 -21.68
CA GLN A 824 -17.56 2.31 -22.54
C GLN A 824 -18.73 1.78 -21.69
N GLU A 825 -19.95 1.99 -22.16
CA GLU A 825 -21.18 1.53 -21.48
C GLU A 825 -21.43 0.02 -21.66
N THR A 826 -20.89 -0.58 -22.72
CA THR A 826 -21.13 -1.98 -23.09
C THR A 826 -19.83 -2.74 -23.30
N ALA A 827 -19.76 -4.00 -22.86
CA ALA A 827 -18.60 -4.85 -23.09
C ALA A 827 -18.44 -5.16 -24.59
N ALA A 828 -17.33 -4.72 -25.19
CA ALA A 828 -17.00 -5.06 -26.57
C ALA A 828 -16.44 -6.50 -26.65
N PRO A 829 -16.80 -7.29 -27.68
CA PRO A 829 -16.14 -8.57 -27.93
C PRO A 829 -14.65 -8.36 -28.20
N LEU A 830 -13.82 -9.20 -27.60
CA LEU A 830 -12.37 -9.17 -27.74
C LEU A 830 -11.91 -10.15 -28.81
N LEU A 831 -11.04 -9.70 -29.73
CA LEU A 831 -10.37 -10.56 -30.71
C LEU A 831 -8.91 -10.78 -30.30
N ASP A 832 -8.60 -11.94 -29.71
CA ASP A 832 -7.25 -12.30 -29.24
C ASP A 832 -6.39 -12.84 -30.38
N ILE A 833 -5.59 -11.94 -30.95
CA ILE A 833 -4.66 -12.25 -32.03
C ILE A 833 -3.29 -12.73 -31.54
N THR A 834 -3.10 -12.93 -30.23
CA THR A 834 -1.78 -13.33 -29.67
C THR A 834 -1.32 -14.72 -30.11
N GLY A 835 -2.22 -15.53 -30.69
CA GLY A 835 -1.90 -16.82 -31.29
C GLY A 835 -1.31 -16.76 -32.70
N LEU A 836 -1.46 -15.65 -33.42
CA LEU A 836 -1.08 -15.54 -34.84
C LEU A 836 0.44 -15.45 -35.01
N LYS A 837 1.07 -16.55 -35.44
CA LYS A 837 2.53 -16.65 -35.61
C LYS A 837 3.07 -15.68 -36.67
N GLU A 838 2.29 -15.44 -37.72
CA GLU A 838 2.63 -14.55 -38.83
C GLU A 838 2.88 -13.12 -38.35
N LEU A 839 2.22 -12.69 -37.27
CA LEU A 839 2.37 -11.37 -36.70
C LEU A 839 3.57 -11.25 -35.75
N LYS A 840 4.29 -12.34 -35.44
CA LYS A 840 5.40 -12.33 -34.46
C LYS A 840 6.79 -12.34 -35.08
N ALA A 841 6.87 -12.60 -36.39
CA ALA A 841 8.16 -12.75 -37.06
C ALA A 841 8.91 -11.42 -37.13
N ILE A 842 10.23 -11.47 -36.94
CA ILE A 842 11.16 -10.40 -37.27
C ILE A 842 12.04 -10.94 -38.39
N THR A 843 11.98 -10.33 -39.58
CA THR A 843 12.65 -10.82 -40.79
C THR A 843 13.50 -9.73 -41.42
N HIS A 844 14.59 -10.14 -42.06
CA HIS A 844 15.39 -9.28 -42.92
C HIS A 844 14.89 -9.39 -44.36
N GLU A 845 14.40 -8.29 -44.91
CA GLU A 845 13.89 -8.19 -46.28
C GLU A 845 14.64 -7.10 -47.05
N GLY A 846 15.62 -7.48 -47.88
CA GLY A 846 16.39 -6.53 -48.68
C GLY A 846 17.20 -5.56 -47.82
N ASN A 847 16.89 -4.26 -47.90
CA ASN A 847 17.52 -3.23 -47.06
C ASN A 847 16.65 -2.83 -45.87
N SER A 848 15.81 -3.72 -45.37
CA SER A 848 14.89 -3.43 -44.27
C SER A 848 14.76 -4.60 -43.30
N ILE A 849 14.53 -4.27 -42.04
CA ILE A 849 14.09 -5.21 -41.02
C ILE A 849 12.58 -5.02 -40.86
N VAL A 850 11.82 -6.10 -41.04
CA VAL A 850 10.37 -6.14 -40.95
C VAL A 850 10.00 -6.82 -39.63
N ILE A 851 9.34 -6.09 -38.75
CA ILE A 851 8.87 -6.56 -37.45
C ILE A 851 7.36 -6.75 -37.54
N GLY A 852 6.85 -7.95 -37.27
CA GLY A 852 5.42 -8.19 -37.21
C GLY A 852 4.75 -7.42 -36.06
N GLY A 853 3.50 -6.97 -36.27
CA GLY A 853 2.77 -6.15 -35.29
C GLY A 853 2.53 -6.85 -33.94
N GLY A 854 2.50 -8.18 -33.93
CA GLY A 854 2.38 -9.01 -32.74
C GLY A 854 3.72 -9.40 -32.10
N ALA A 855 4.87 -8.96 -32.63
CA ALA A 855 6.16 -9.19 -32.00
C ALA A 855 6.19 -8.53 -30.62
N CYS A 856 6.63 -9.28 -29.62
CA CYS A 856 6.71 -8.77 -28.26
C CYS A 856 7.93 -7.86 -28.10
N THR A 857 7.86 -6.96 -27.13
CA THR A 857 8.94 -6.02 -26.84
C THR A 857 10.23 -6.76 -26.48
N THR A 858 10.14 -7.92 -25.83
CA THR A 858 11.31 -8.79 -25.57
C THR A 858 11.95 -9.29 -26.87
N ASP A 859 11.14 -9.71 -27.85
CA ASP A 859 11.65 -10.17 -29.15
C ASP A 859 12.48 -9.06 -29.83
N VAL A 860 11.96 -7.82 -29.80
CA VAL A 860 12.64 -6.63 -30.34
C VAL A 860 13.95 -6.34 -29.58
N VAL A 861 13.96 -6.47 -28.25
CA VAL A 861 15.14 -6.22 -27.41
C VAL A 861 16.22 -7.27 -27.62
N GLU A 862 15.86 -8.53 -27.86
CA GLU A 862 16.81 -9.64 -27.97
C GLU A 862 17.32 -9.84 -29.40
N HIS A 863 16.54 -9.45 -30.42
CA HIS A 863 16.89 -9.65 -31.84
C HIS A 863 18.22 -8.98 -32.21
N GLU A 864 19.14 -9.76 -32.78
CA GLU A 864 20.52 -9.33 -33.08
C GLU A 864 20.56 -8.18 -34.09
N GLU A 865 19.88 -8.33 -35.23
CA GLU A 865 19.84 -7.29 -36.27
C GLU A 865 19.18 -5.98 -35.78
N VAL A 866 18.18 -6.07 -34.89
CA VAL A 866 17.53 -4.88 -34.34
C VAL A 866 18.48 -4.16 -33.38
N ARG A 867 19.19 -4.90 -32.52
CA ARG A 867 20.21 -4.32 -31.64
C ARG A 867 21.37 -3.71 -32.42
N HIS A 868 21.75 -4.33 -33.54
CA HIS A 868 22.86 -3.85 -34.37
C HIS A 868 22.48 -2.62 -35.20
N HIS A 869 21.39 -2.67 -35.96
CA HIS A 869 21.00 -1.60 -36.87
C HIS A 869 20.11 -0.52 -36.25
N PHE A 870 19.36 -0.85 -35.20
CA PHE A 870 18.39 0.04 -34.54
C PHE A 870 18.54 0.05 -33.00
N PRO A 871 19.75 0.28 -32.46
CA PRO A 871 20.03 0.18 -31.01
C PRO A 871 19.17 1.10 -30.15
N LEU A 872 18.74 2.26 -30.67
CA LEU A 872 17.85 3.17 -29.95
C LEU A 872 16.49 2.54 -29.66
N LEU A 873 15.94 1.78 -30.61
CA LEU A 873 14.65 1.08 -30.45
C LEU A 873 14.79 -0.01 -29.39
N ALA A 874 15.83 -0.83 -29.47
CA ALA A 874 16.09 -1.87 -28.47
C ALA A 874 16.29 -1.27 -27.07
N THR A 875 16.98 -0.13 -26.96
CA THR A 875 17.21 0.58 -25.70
C THR A 875 15.91 1.08 -25.09
N ALA A 876 15.08 1.79 -25.87
CA ALA A 876 13.79 2.29 -25.38
C ALA A 876 12.83 1.14 -25.02
N CYS A 877 12.74 0.11 -25.86
CA CYS A 877 11.95 -1.10 -25.58
C CYS A 877 12.38 -1.81 -24.29
N LYS A 878 13.68 -1.81 -23.96
CA LYS A 878 14.19 -2.40 -22.71
C LYS A 878 13.72 -1.66 -21.46
N THR A 879 13.31 -0.39 -21.58
CA THR A 879 12.78 0.41 -20.47
C THR A 879 11.29 0.14 -20.18
N ILE A 880 10.56 -0.42 -21.15
CA ILE A 880 9.13 -0.74 -21.02
C ILE A 880 8.98 -1.86 -19.98
N GLY A 881 8.33 -1.58 -18.85
CA GLY A 881 7.88 -2.60 -17.91
C GLY A 881 8.99 -3.50 -17.30
N SER A 882 8.57 -4.57 -16.65
CA SER A 882 9.45 -5.70 -16.33
C SER A 882 9.57 -6.65 -17.53
N THR A 883 10.47 -7.63 -17.45
CA THR A 883 10.59 -8.66 -18.51
C THR A 883 9.26 -9.40 -18.74
N GLN A 884 8.48 -9.66 -17.68
CA GLN A 884 7.16 -10.29 -17.79
C GLN A 884 6.18 -9.44 -18.62
N ILE A 885 6.20 -8.13 -18.45
CA ILE A 885 5.38 -7.20 -19.23
C ILE A 885 5.86 -7.18 -20.68
N ARG A 886 7.18 -7.10 -20.93
CA ARG A 886 7.73 -7.10 -22.30
C ARG A 886 7.46 -8.38 -23.08
N ASN A 887 7.32 -9.51 -22.39
CA ASN A 887 6.94 -10.79 -22.99
C ASN A 887 5.47 -10.82 -23.47
N ARG A 888 4.66 -9.82 -23.08
CA ARG A 888 3.25 -9.68 -23.47
C ARG A 888 2.97 -8.41 -24.26
N ALA A 889 3.71 -7.34 -24.01
CA ALA A 889 3.55 -6.05 -24.68
C ALA A 889 4.05 -6.17 -26.13
N THR A 890 3.15 -6.00 -27.09
CA THR A 890 3.48 -6.06 -28.52
C THR A 890 3.82 -4.69 -29.06
N LEU A 891 4.71 -4.64 -30.06
CA LEU A 891 5.08 -3.37 -30.69
C LEU A 891 3.89 -2.74 -31.42
N GLY A 892 3.10 -3.55 -32.14
CA GLY A 892 1.90 -3.10 -32.85
C GLY A 892 0.80 -2.63 -31.91
N GLY A 893 0.59 -3.30 -30.77
CA GLY A 893 -0.35 -2.86 -29.74
C GLY A 893 0.03 -1.49 -29.16
N ASN A 894 1.32 -1.24 -28.93
CA ASN A 894 1.80 0.06 -28.45
C ASN A 894 1.55 1.19 -29.47
N ILE A 895 1.77 0.91 -30.76
CA ILE A 895 1.52 1.86 -31.85
C ILE A 895 0.01 2.12 -32.03
N ALA A 896 -0.79 1.06 -32.08
CA ALA A 896 -2.23 1.15 -32.33
C ALA A 896 -2.97 1.91 -31.22
N ASN A 897 -2.53 1.74 -29.98
CA ASN A 897 -3.05 2.45 -28.82
C ASN A 897 -2.67 3.95 -28.81
N ALA A 898 -1.53 4.32 -29.40
CA ALA A 898 -1.02 5.71 -29.46
C ALA A 898 -1.02 6.43 -28.11
N ALA A 899 -0.68 5.72 -27.04
CA ALA A 899 -0.51 6.34 -25.73
C ALA A 899 0.58 7.42 -25.80
N PRO A 900 0.36 8.63 -25.23
CA PRO A 900 1.35 9.71 -25.28
C PRO A 900 2.71 9.36 -24.68
N CYS A 901 2.81 8.30 -23.88
CA CYS A 901 3.99 7.83 -23.16
C CYS A 901 4.58 6.52 -23.73
N ALA A 902 4.25 6.17 -24.98
CA ALA A 902 4.66 4.92 -25.60
C ALA A 902 6.16 4.92 -25.98
N ASP A 903 7.02 4.37 -25.12
CA ASP A 903 8.49 4.45 -25.25
C ASP A 903 9.05 3.92 -26.58
N SER A 904 8.37 2.98 -27.24
CA SER A 904 8.83 2.44 -28.53
C SER A 904 8.52 3.35 -29.73
N ILE A 905 7.59 4.29 -29.61
CA ILE A 905 7.18 5.17 -30.73
C ILE A 905 8.25 6.22 -31.06
N PRO A 906 8.88 6.93 -30.08
CA PRO A 906 9.89 7.94 -30.39
C PRO A 906 11.08 7.41 -31.22
N PRO A 907 11.69 6.25 -30.92
CA PRO A 907 12.70 5.66 -31.78
C PRO A 907 12.19 5.30 -33.18
N LEU A 908 10.96 4.78 -33.31
CA LEU A 908 10.38 4.45 -34.61
C LEU A 908 10.19 5.71 -35.48
N ILE A 909 9.76 6.83 -34.88
CA ILE A 909 9.70 8.12 -35.56
C ILE A 909 11.12 8.60 -35.94
N ALA A 910 12.09 8.46 -35.05
CA ALA A 910 13.47 8.86 -35.30
C ALA A 910 14.08 8.06 -36.48
N TYR A 911 13.81 6.76 -36.57
CA TYR A 911 14.23 5.89 -37.67
C TYR A 911 13.34 5.99 -38.92
N LYS A 912 12.28 6.81 -38.92
CA LYS A 912 11.32 6.95 -40.03
C LYS A 912 10.65 5.63 -40.41
N ALA A 913 10.25 4.84 -39.41
CA ALA A 913 9.58 3.57 -39.65
C ALA A 913 8.27 3.75 -40.45
N GLU A 914 8.03 2.82 -41.37
CA GLU A 914 6.74 2.67 -42.03
C GLU A 914 5.92 1.59 -41.33
N ILE A 915 4.59 1.71 -41.36
CA ILE A 915 3.69 0.69 -40.85
C ILE A 915 2.79 0.14 -41.96
N GLU A 916 2.43 -1.12 -41.85
CA GLU A 916 1.47 -1.79 -42.74
C GLU A 916 0.17 -2.07 -41.97
N LEU A 917 -0.93 -1.55 -42.50
CA LEU A 917 -2.29 -1.81 -42.04
C LEU A 917 -2.99 -2.69 -43.07
N ALA A 918 -3.53 -3.84 -42.66
CA ALA A 918 -4.24 -4.75 -43.53
C ALA A 918 -5.72 -4.83 -43.12
N SER A 919 -6.61 -4.79 -44.10
CA SER A 919 -8.00 -5.22 -43.99
C SER A 919 -8.21 -6.45 -44.88
N GLU A 920 -9.39 -7.04 -44.86
CA GLU A 920 -9.72 -8.15 -45.78
C GLU A 920 -9.58 -7.73 -47.27
N LYS A 921 -9.76 -6.44 -47.60
CA LYS A 921 -9.86 -5.95 -48.99
C LYS A 921 -8.63 -5.20 -49.48
N GLN A 922 -7.85 -4.60 -48.58
CA GLN A 922 -6.75 -3.70 -48.94
C GLN A 922 -5.62 -3.72 -47.91
N VAL A 923 -4.42 -3.36 -48.37
CA VAL A 923 -3.24 -3.11 -47.54
C VAL A 923 -2.79 -1.68 -47.75
N ARG A 924 -2.62 -0.94 -46.66
CA ARG A 924 -2.17 0.45 -46.65
C ARG A 924 -0.83 0.56 -45.94
N ARG A 925 0.11 1.31 -46.52
CA ARG A 925 1.40 1.63 -45.92
C ARG A 925 1.57 3.13 -45.78
N LEU A 926 2.09 3.56 -44.63
CA LEU A 926 2.33 4.96 -44.32
C LEU A 926 3.43 5.11 -43.25
N PRO A 927 4.12 6.26 -43.18
CA PRO A 927 5.02 6.56 -42.08
C PRO A 927 4.29 6.58 -40.73
N ILE A 928 4.92 6.07 -39.67
CA ILE A 928 4.32 6.05 -38.32
C ILE A 928 3.93 7.46 -37.84
N ALA A 929 4.70 8.49 -38.20
CA ALA A 929 4.40 9.88 -37.82
C ALA A 929 3.10 10.40 -38.44
N GLU A 930 2.69 9.87 -39.59
CA GLU A 930 1.42 10.24 -40.24
C GLU A 930 0.22 9.50 -39.65
N LEU A 931 0.44 8.33 -39.04
CA LEU A 931 -0.59 7.55 -38.35
C LEU A 931 -1.13 8.27 -37.10
N LEU A 932 -0.23 8.88 -36.33
CA LEU A 932 -0.55 9.50 -35.05
C LEU A 932 -1.27 10.84 -35.27
N LYS A 933 -2.52 10.95 -34.80
CA LYS A 933 -3.35 12.16 -34.92
C LYS A 933 -3.52 12.91 -33.59
N GLY A 934 -3.12 12.28 -32.49
CA GLY A 934 -3.20 12.83 -31.13
C GLY A 934 -2.98 11.73 -30.09
N GLY A 935 -3.01 12.09 -28.81
CA GLY A 935 -2.95 11.12 -27.73
C GLY A 935 -4.15 10.17 -27.79
N TYR A 936 -3.89 8.86 -27.83
CA TYR A 936 -4.88 7.80 -28.01
C TYR A 936 -5.67 7.89 -29.32
N ARG A 937 -5.16 8.58 -30.34
CA ARG A 937 -5.82 8.75 -31.64
C ARG A 937 -4.89 8.38 -32.79
N THR A 938 -5.27 7.34 -33.51
CA THR A 938 -4.61 6.88 -34.74
C THR A 938 -5.53 7.03 -35.94
N ASP A 939 -4.96 6.93 -37.14
CA ASP A 939 -5.70 6.85 -38.40
C ASP A 939 -6.04 5.40 -38.82
N ILE A 940 -6.01 4.44 -37.89
CA ILE A 940 -6.36 3.03 -38.16
C ILE A 940 -7.88 2.93 -38.34
N GLN A 941 -8.33 2.35 -39.45
CA GLN A 941 -9.75 2.14 -39.70
C GLN A 941 -10.29 0.95 -38.87
N PRO A 942 -11.60 0.90 -38.55
CA PRO A 942 -12.16 -0.17 -37.70
C PRO A 942 -11.94 -1.61 -38.18
N ASP A 943 -11.75 -1.80 -39.49
CA ASP A 943 -11.48 -3.11 -40.13
C ASP A 943 -10.00 -3.32 -40.50
N GLU A 944 -9.11 -2.40 -40.09
CA GLU A 944 -7.67 -2.50 -40.33
C GLU A 944 -6.93 -3.05 -39.11
N LEU A 945 -5.99 -3.96 -39.36
CA LEU A 945 -5.06 -4.49 -38.38
C LEU A 945 -3.63 -4.06 -38.71
N LEU A 946 -2.87 -3.62 -37.71
CA LEU A 946 -1.45 -3.34 -37.85
C LEU A 946 -0.67 -4.67 -37.95
N THR A 947 -0.23 -5.01 -39.16
CA THR A 947 0.43 -6.29 -39.45
C THR A 947 1.95 -6.20 -39.40
N LYS A 948 2.56 -5.09 -39.84
CA LYS A 948 4.03 -4.94 -39.92
C LYS A 948 4.51 -3.54 -39.54
N ILE A 949 5.72 -3.48 -39.01
CA ILE A 949 6.55 -2.31 -38.81
C ILE A 949 7.81 -2.51 -39.64
N ILE A 950 8.12 -1.59 -40.55
CA ILE A 950 9.19 -1.70 -41.54
C ILE A 950 10.25 -0.64 -41.20
N LEU A 951 11.46 -1.10 -40.92
CA LEU A 951 12.61 -0.25 -40.60
C LEU A 951 13.66 -0.39 -41.70
N THR A 952 13.90 0.68 -42.45
CA THR A 952 14.97 0.71 -43.47
C THR A 952 16.33 0.86 -42.80
N ILE A 953 17.27 -0.01 -43.16
CA ILE A 953 18.64 0.02 -42.63
C ILE A 953 19.32 1.29 -43.17
N PRO A 954 19.84 2.17 -42.30
CA PRO A 954 20.55 3.38 -42.72
C PRO A 954 21.80 3.04 -43.54
N ASP A 955 22.10 3.82 -44.59
CA ASP A 955 23.30 3.64 -45.43
C ASP A 955 24.61 3.73 -44.61
N LYS A 956 24.58 4.53 -43.54
CA LYS A 956 25.62 4.61 -42.51
C LYS A 956 24.94 4.54 -41.13
N PRO A 957 25.51 3.79 -40.17
CA PRO A 957 24.99 3.76 -38.81
C PRO A 957 25.05 5.15 -38.19
N PHE A 958 24.12 5.45 -37.28
CA PHE A 958 24.18 6.67 -36.49
C PHE A 958 25.32 6.58 -35.48
N GLU A 959 26.19 7.58 -35.44
CA GLU A 959 27.33 7.60 -34.51
C GLU A 959 26.87 7.70 -33.05
N LEU A 960 25.76 8.38 -32.80
CA LEU A 960 25.20 8.58 -31.48
C LEU A 960 23.72 8.22 -31.46
N THR A 961 23.35 7.36 -30.51
CA THR A 961 21.98 6.92 -30.30
C THR A 961 21.66 6.93 -28.80
N GLU A 962 20.82 7.86 -28.36
CA GLU A 962 20.54 8.06 -26.94
C GLU A 962 19.04 8.10 -26.65
N TYR A 963 18.65 7.44 -25.56
CA TYR A 963 17.29 7.46 -25.03
C TYR A 963 17.31 7.84 -23.55
N VAL A 964 16.65 8.94 -23.21
CA VAL A 964 16.51 9.39 -21.81
C VAL A 964 15.05 9.31 -21.43
N GLN A 965 14.78 8.76 -20.24
CA GLN A 965 13.43 8.55 -19.72
C GLN A 965 13.40 8.93 -18.24
N LEU A 966 12.36 9.66 -17.86
CA LEU A 966 12.00 9.93 -16.48
C LEU A 966 10.61 9.39 -16.19
N GLY A 967 10.47 8.73 -15.06
CA GLY A 967 9.19 8.63 -14.39
C GLY A 967 9.34 8.27 -12.92
N ARG A 968 8.23 7.88 -12.30
CA ARG A 968 8.08 7.84 -10.85
C ARG A 968 8.60 6.56 -10.19
N ARG A 969 8.71 5.46 -10.94
CA ARG A 969 9.03 4.11 -10.42
C ARG A 969 10.11 3.43 -11.22
N ASN A 970 10.71 2.41 -10.63
CA ASN A 970 11.57 1.50 -11.36
C ASN A 970 10.72 0.39 -11.99
N ALA A 971 10.64 0.33 -13.33
CA ALA A 971 9.81 -0.60 -14.13
C ALA A 971 8.28 -0.52 -13.89
N LEU A 972 7.47 -0.85 -14.91
CA LEU A 972 6.01 -0.55 -14.98
C LEU A 972 5.66 0.95 -14.90
N ASN A 973 6.68 1.78 -15.07
CA ASN A 973 6.59 3.22 -14.98
C ASN A 973 6.00 3.79 -16.27
N ILE A 974 4.84 4.43 -16.17
CA ILE A 974 4.35 5.29 -17.25
C ILE A 974 5.34 6.45 -17.37
N THR A 975 6.00 6.53 -18.52
CA THR A 975 6.97 7.58 -18.83
C THR A 975 6.33 8.95 -18.66
N ARG A 976 6.95 9.79 -17.82
CA ARG A 976 6.49 11.17 -17.61
C ARG A 976 7.10 12.13 -18.59
N LEU A 977 8.37 11.91 -18.92
CA LEU A 977 9.18 12.65 -19.87
C LEU A 977 10.13 11.67 -20.54
N SER A 978 10.26 11.74 -21.85
CA SER A 978 11.32 11.04 -22.58
C SER A 978 11.75 11.82 -23.82
N LEU A 979 12.99 11.56 -24.22
CA LEU A 979 13.62 12.16 -25.37
C LEU A 979 14.49 11.12 -26.06
N SER A 980 14.28 10.97 -27.36
CA SER A 980 15.12 10.17 -28.25
C SER A 980 16.02 11.06 -29.09
N CYS A 981 17.29 10.69 -29.24
CA CYS A 981 18.25 11.38 -30.09
C CYS A 981 19.00 10.40 -31.00
N LEU A 982 19.01 10.69 -32.30
CA LEU A 982 19.95 10.11 -33.27
C LEU A 982 20.79 11.23 -33.85
N MET A 983 22.11 11.03 -33.93
CA MET A 983 23.01 12.06 -34.45
C MET A 983 24.20 11.48 -35.22
N ASN A 984 24.59 12.19 -36.30
CA ASN A 984 25.81 11.96 -37.08
C ASN A 984 26.66 13.22 -37.04
N VAL A 985 27.97 13.06 -36.76
CA VAL A 985 28.89 14.17 -36.58
C VAL A 985 30.11 13.99 -37.48
N GLU A 986 30.30 14.88 -38.44
CA GLU A 986 31.48 14.88 -39.30
C GLU A 986 32.43 16.00 -38.89
N GLN A 987 33.67 15.64 -38.50
CA GLN A 987 34.70 16.61 -38.10
C GLN A 987 34.26 17.56 -36.97
N GLY A 988 33.44 17.07 -36.04
CA GLY A 988 32.91 17.87 -34.93
C GLY A 988 31.73 18.77 -35.31
N ILE A 989 31.17 18.63 -36.51
CA ILE A 989 29.97 19.34 -36.98
C ILE A 989 28.81 18.34 -37.07
N VAL A 990 27.68 18.66 -36.44
CA VAL A 990 26.46 17.85 -36.50
C VAL A 990 25.88 17.93 -37.91
N LYS A 991 25.89 16.82 -38.65
CA LYS A 991 25.35 16.74 -40.03
C LYS A 991 23.91 16.29 -40.08
N GLU A 992 23.54 15.43 -39.14
CA GLU A 992 22.17 14.98 -39.00
C GLU A 992 21.83 14.88 -37.53
N CYS A 993 20.69 15.43 -37.15
CA CYS A 993 20.11 15.32 -35.82
C CYS A 993 18.63 14.99 -35.95
N ARG A 994 18.18 13.98 -35.20
CA ARG A 994 16.77 13.61 -35.10
C ARG A 994 16.41 13.51 -33.63
N LEU A 995 15.63 14.47 -33.16
CA LEU A 995 15.14 14.58 -31.79
C LEU A 995 13.64 14.30 -31.77
N VAL A 996 13.20 13.40 -30.91
CA VAL A 996 11.79 13.06 -30.79
C VAL A 996 11.36 13.17 -29.33
N ASP A 997 10.37 14.03 -29.05
CA ASP A 997 9.67 14.01 -27.78
C ASP A 997 8.82 12.74 -27.68
N GLY A 998 8.86 12.10 -26.51
CA GLY A 998 8.12 10.88 -26.27
C GLY A 998 7.11 10.90 -25.13
N ALA A 999 7.01 11.98 -24.35
CA ALA A 999 6.04 12.04 -23.23
C ALA A 999 5.72 13.46 -22.68
N LEU A 1000 6.32 14.51 -23.24
CA LEU A 1000 6.02 15.89 -22.81
C LEU A 1000 4.75 16.42 -23.47
N PHE A 1001 4.62 16.24 -24.79
CA PHE A 1001 3.50 16.71 -25.58
C PHE A 1001 2.35 15.69 -25.61
N SER A 1002 1.26 16.03 -26.31
CA SER A 1002 0.07 15.17 -26.40
C SER A 1002 0.29 13.88 -27.20
N TYR A 1003 1.34 13.81 -28.01
CA TYR A 1003 1.74 12.61 -28.75
C TYR A 1003 3.21 12.73 -29.18
N PRO A 1004 3.93 11.61 -29.41
CA PRO A 1004 5.33 11.65 -29.83
C PRO A 1004 5.55 12.33 -31.19
N ARG A 1005 6.54 13.22 -31.28
CA ARG A 1005 6.84 13.96 -32.53
C ARG A 1005 8.25 14.55 -32.56
N ARG A 1006 8.73 14.83 -33.77
CA ARG A 1006 10.06 15.42 -34.03
C ARG A 1006 10.16 16.87 -33.55
N LEU A 1007 11.34 17.27 -33.06
CA LEU A 1007 11.66 18.63 -32.61
C LEU A 1007 12.41 19.41 -33.69
N TYR A 1008 11.81 19.58 -34.88
CA TYR A 1008 12.49 20.15 -36.06
C TYR A 1008 13.18 21.51 -35.80
N GLN A 1009 12.53 22.42 -35.07
CA GLN A 1009 13.09 23.73 -34.76
C GLN A 1009 14.34 23.65 -33.88
N VAL A 1010 14.44 22.64 -33.02
CA VAL A 1010 15.64 22.41 -32.19
C VAL A 1010 16.72 21.75 -33.03
N GLU A 1011 16.35 20.79 -33.89
CA GLU A 1011 17.28 20.14 -34.82
C GLU A 1011 17.94 21.15 -35.77
N GLU A 1012 17.20 22.14 -36.27
CA GLU A 1012 17.73 23.22 -37.12
C GLU A 1012 18.82 24.06 -36.44
N VAL A 1013 18.76 24.22 -35.11
CA VAL A 1013 19.79 24.94 -34.34
C VAL A 1013 21.06 24.10 -34.18
N LEU A 1014 20.91 22.78 -34.06
CA LEU A 1014 22.02 21.85 -33.84
C LEU A 1014 22.74 21.48 -35.14
N CYS A 1015 22.00 21.25 -36.22
CA CYS A 1015 22.55 20.88 -37.51
C CYS A 1015 23.45 21.97 -38.10
N GLU A 1016 24.51 21.53 -38.80
CA GLU A 1016 25.55 22.39 -39.39
C GLU A 1016 26.29 23.28 -38.36
N THR A 1017 26.30 22.88 -37.10
CA THR A 1017 27.05 23.55 -36.03
C THR A 1017 27.93 22.59 -35.24
N THR A 1018 28.90 23.13 -34.51
CA THR A 1018 29.68 22.38 -33.52
C THR A 1018 28.96 22.44 -32.18
N LEU A 1019 28.80 21.28 -31.52
CA LEU A 1019 28.16 21.19 -30.20
C LEU A 1019 29.03 21.85 -29.13
N ASP A 1020 28.72 23.12 -28.83
CA ASP A 1020 29.27 23.88 -27.72
C ASP A 1020 28.16 24.43 -26.82
N GLU A 1021 28.54 24.98 -25.66
CA GLU A 1021 27.59 25.56 -24.69
C GLU A 1021 26.73 26.69 -25.29
N GLN A 1022 27.24 27.41 -26.29
CA GLN A 1022 26.49 28.49 -26.93
C GLN A 1022 25.38 27.92 -27.83
N VAL A 1023 25.67 26.88 -28.61
CA VAL A 1023 24.69 26.15 -29.41
C VAL A 1023 23.65 25.47 -28.52
N ILE A 1024 24.09 24.76 -27.48
CA ILE A 1024 23.20 24.11 -26.51
C ILE A 1024 22.28 25.14 -25.84
N GLY A 1025 22.82 26.29 -25.43
CA GLY A 1025 22.02 27.39 -24.86
C GLY A 1025 20.96 27.93 -25.81
N ARG A 1026 21.28 28.09 -27.11
CA ARG A 1026 20.29 28.50 -28.13
C ARG A 1026 19.22 27.43 -28.35
N ALA A 1027 19.62 26.16 -28.44
CA ALA A 1027 18.70 25.03 -28.59
C ALA A 1027 17.74 24.93 -27.40
N ILE A 1028 18.23 25.15 -26.17
CA ILE A 1028 17.43 25.22 -24.95
C ILE A 1028 16.42 26.37 -25.01
N SER A 1029 16.82 27.55 -25.52
CA SER A 1029 15.90 28.68 -25.68
C SER A 1029 14.75 28.34 -26.61
N VAL A 1030 15.05 27.78 -27.79
CA VAL A 1030 14.03 27.35 -28.76
C VAL A 1030 13.13 26.27 -28.17
N LEU A 1031 13.72 25.28 -27.50
CA LEU A 1031 12.95 24.22 -26.84
C LEU A 1031 12.04 24.79 -25.75
N SER A 1032 12.51 25.75 -24.95
CA SER A 1032 11.70 26.40 -23.92
C SER A 1032 10.46 27.08 -24.50
N ASP A 1033 10.60 27.79 -25.63
CA ASP A 1033 9.47 28.48 -26.30
C ASP A 1033 8.43 27.48 -26.83
N ILE A 1034 8.88 26.34 -27.37
CA ILE A 1034 7.99 25.24 -27.80
C ILE A 1034 7.23 24.67 -26.61
N ILE A 1035 7.92 24.40 -25.50
CA ILE A 1035 7.32 23.83 -24.29
C ILE A 1035 6.29 24.79 -23.69
N GLU A 1036 6.62 26.08 -23.60
CA GLU A 1036 5.71 27.12 -23.11
C GLU A 1036 4.42 27.16 -23.93
N THR A 1037 4.55 27.11 -25.26
CA THR A 1037 3.42 27.12 -26.19
C THR A 1037 2.51 25.90 -26.02
N GLU A 1038 3.09 24.72 -25.79
CA GLU A 1038 2.37 23.44 -25.78
C GLU A 1038 1.80 23.06 -24.41
N ILE A 1039 2.51 23.42 -23.34
CA ILE A 1039 2.17 23.00 -21.98
C ILE A 1039 2.19 24.11 -20.94
N GLY A 1040 2.57 25.36 -21.25
CA GLY A 1040 2.71 26.44 -20.26
C GLY A 1040 1.43 26.71 -19.44
N GLY A 1041 0.25 26.51 -20.05
CA GLY A 1041 -1.04 26.59 -19.37
C GLY A 1041 -1.42 25.37 -18.50
N ARG A 1042 -0.62 24.30 -18.49
CA ARG A 1042 -0.89 23.08 -17.71
C ARG A 1042 -0.31 23.23 -16.30
N TRP A 1043 -1.03 22.78 -15.29
CA TRP A 1043 -0.57 22.75 -13.89
C TRP A 1043 0.77 22.02 -13.70
N SER A 1044 1.08 21.03 -14.56
CA SER A 1044 2.33 20.27 -14.50
C SER A 1044 3.54 21.00 -15.10
N ALA A 1045 3.35 22.15 -15.77
CA ALA A 1045 4.41 22.87 -16.47
C ALA A 1045 5.55 23.29 -15.52
N ALA A 1046 5.19 23.77 -14.33
CA ALA A 1046 6.12 24.22 -13.30
C ALA A 1046 7.20 23.17 -12.96
N TYR A 1047 6.87 21.89 -13.07
CA TYR A 1047 7.82 20.79 -12.92
C TYR A 1047 8.37 20.31 -14.28
N LYS A 1048 7.47 19.99 -15.24
CA LYS A 1048 7.86 19.31 -16.48
C LYS A 1048 8.79 20.15 -17.36
N GLN A 1049 8.57 21.46 -17.47
CA GLN A 1049 9.37 22.34 -18.33
C GLN A 1049 10.84 22.41 -17.87
N PRO A 1050 11.16 22.85 -16.63
CA PRO A 1050 12.56 22.94 -16.23
C PRO A 1050 13.25 21.58 -16.18
N VAL A 1051 12.53 20.52 -15.80
CA VAL A 1051 13.09 19.16 -15.78
C VAL A 1051 13.39 18.64 -17.19
N TYR A 1052 12.51 18.86 -18.17
CA TYR A 1052 12.78 18.45 -19.55
C TYR A 1052 13.95 19.21 -20.16
N LEU A 1053 14.09 20.51 -19.86
CA LEU A 1053 15.24 21.29 -20.29
C LEU A 1053 16.55 20.80 -19.64
N ASN A 1054 16.51 20.39 -18.36
CA ASN A 1054 17.65 19.76 -17.70
C ASN A 1054 18.01 18.42 -18.35
N MET A 1055 17.02 17.54 -18.60
CA MET A 1055 17.23 16.28 -19.30
C MET A 1055 17.85 16.48 -20.68
N PHE A 1056 17.38 17.48 -21.44
CA PHE A 1056 17.96 17.85 -22.72
C PHE A 1056 19.42 18.32 -22.58
N ARG A 1057 19.71 19.20 -21.61
CA ARG A 1057 21.07 19.71 -21.38
C ARG A 1057 22.03 18.57 -21.00
N GLU A 1058 21.63 17.71 -20.08
CA GLU A 1058 22.42 16.56 -19.63
C GLU A 1058 22.72 15.63 -20.81
N LEU A 1059 21.70 15.30 -21.61
CA LEU A 1059 21.87 14.51 -22.82
C LEU A 1059 22.88 15.14 -23.79
N MET A 1060 22.78 16.43 -24.05
CA MET A 1060 23.71 17.13 -24.96
C MET A 1060 25.14 17.17 -24.39
N SER A 1061 25.29 17.33 -23.08
CA SER A 1061 26.60 17.30 -22.40
C SER A 1061 27.25 15.91 -22.44
N GLU A 1062 26.47 14.85 -22.30
CA GLU A 1062 26.96 13.46 -22.44
C GLU A 1062 27.41 13.20 -23.88
N ILE A 1063 26.62 13.62 -24.85
CA ILE A 1063 26.96 13.55 -26.28
C ILE A 1063 28.26 14.32 -26.56
N GLN A 1064 28.38 15.55 -26.07
CA GLN A 1064 29.58 16.36 -26.26
C GLN A 1064 30.83 15.68 -25.67
N THR A 1065 30.69 15.04 -24.52
CA THR A 1065 31.78 14.30 -23.86
C THR A 1065 32.20 13.09 -24.70
N LYS A 1066 31.23 12.30 -25.20
CA LYS A 1066 31.49 11.16 -26.11
C LYS A 1066 32.22 11.58 -27.38
N LEU A 1067 31.85 12.73 -27.95
CA LEU A 1067 32.51 13.30 -29.12
C LEU A 1067 33.95 13.78 -28.83
N SER A 1068 34.18 14.30 -27.62
CA SER A 1068 35.49 14.84 -27.19
C SER A 1068 36.50 13.73 -26.85
N ASP A 1069 36.04 12.63 -26.26
CA ASP A 1069 36.89 11.51 -25.83
C ASP A 1069 37.31 10.58 -26.98
N GLY A 1070 36.88 10.87 -28.22
CA GLY A 1070 37.21 10.07 -29.40
C GLY A 1070 36.69 8.63 -29.32
N GLN A 1071 35.73 8.35 -28.42
CA GLN A 1071 35.08 7.05 -28.32
C GLN A 1071 34.09 6.88 -29.47
N SER A 1072 34.63 6.56 -30.64
CA SER A 1072 33.91 5.79 -31.65
C SER A 1072 33.59 4.41 -31.04
N LEU A 1073 32.40 4.27 -30.46
CA LEU A 1073 31.85 2.96 -30.08
C LEU A 1073 31.52 2.22 -31.39
N ALA A 1074 32.37 1.24 -31.72
CA ALA A 1074 32.13 0.27 -32.78
C ALA A 1074 31.02 -0.72 -32.40
#